data_AF-A0A925Q3A6-F1
#
_entry.id   AF-A0A925Q3A6-F1
#
_cell.length_a   1.000
_cell.length_b   1.000
_cell.length_c   1.000
_cell.angle_alpha   90.00
_cell.angle_beta   90.00
_cell.angle_gamma   90.00
#
_symmetry.space_group_name_H-M   'P 1'
#
loop_
_entity.id
_entity.type
_entity.pdbx_description
1 polymer ?
#
loop_
_entity_poly.entity_id
_entity_poly.type
_entity_poly.pdbx_seq_one_letter_code
_entity_poly.pdbx_strand_id
1 'polypeptide(L)'
;SSEHDSDVRRICITNQGTRTREIELTSYAEIALVPHADDAAHPAFAKLFVETDFVPGAGVLLATRRRKSDAEPEIWAAHLATVEGDKSGTIQFETDRARFIGRGQSVRSPISVTEGWPLTNTAGCVLDPIFSLRCRVRVPRGATVHVSFWTLIAQTRQDALDLADKHLEPTAFERVNTLAWTHAQGQFHHLGIGPEEAHLFQRLANRILFSDPTLRPPAELLKRGGRNMSALWAHGVSGDLPIVLLRIDEVGDLGIVRQVLRAFEYWRLKRLAVDIVILNERATSYLQDLQGAIDGLVRPVQARPKSERDDVRGSIHVLRSDLISADVRGLLYAVARIVLISRRGTMYEQVSRIEEPPLPVLFSAQHDSSSVPEAPLPRVRPQLEFFNGLGGFGERGREYVTILDQGNSTPAPWINVIANPAFGFQVSADGAGFTWAQNSQQNRITPWSNDPTGDGSGEAIFLRDDDSGDVWSPTLTPIRVENGSYTVRHGQGYSRFEHESHGVAVGLVQFVPLDDPVKIALIKVTNNSRRTRNLSLTAYVEWVLGTVREATAPFIVTEIDAETGAMFARNPVSNDFGGRVSFLDLDGRQNSWTGDRAEFIGRNGTLGRPIALLRGTSLSNRTGAGFDPCGALQTTFRLKPGGAIEMVVLLGQAATPTRAQEVIAKYRTADLNAVFDTVTKFWDESLGKVQIKTPDRALDILVNRWLPYQTLVCRVWARSAFYQSSGAYGFRDQLQDSTSLCVVSPATARSHLLRAASRQFAEGDVQHWWLPETGRGVRTRVSDDRIWLPYVATHYV
;
A
#
# COMPACT_ATOMS: atom_id res chain seq x y z
N SER A 1 -26.75 9.52 -8.21
CA SER A 1 -27.82 10.05 -9.09
C SER A 1 -27.93 11.57 -8.97
N SER A 2 -28.58 12.26 -9.91
CA SER A 2 -28.93 13.69 -9.77
C SER A 2 -29.96 13.96 -8.66
N GLU A 3 -30.68 12.93 -8.22
CA GLU A 3 -31.67 13.02 -7.15
C GLU A 3 -31.11 12.61 -5.78
N HIS A 4 -30.25 11.60 -5.76
CA HIS A 4 -29.81 10.89 -4.56
C HIS A 4 -28.34 10.49 -4.67
N ASP A 5 -27.64 10.39 -3.54
CA ASP A 5 -26.25 9.91 -3.48
C ASP A 5 -26.22 8.38 -3.69
N SER A 6 -26.28 7.97 -4.96
CA SER A 6 -26.34 6.57 -5.39
C SER A 6 -25.41 6.23 -6.55
N ASP A 7 -24.81 5.05 -6.46
CA ASP A 7 -24.06 4.33 -7.51
C ASP A 7 -24.85 3.11 -7.96
N VAL A 8 -24.84 2.82 -9.27
CA VAL A 8 -25.48 1.62 -9.82
C VAL A 8 -24.62 0.96 -10.87
N ARG A 9 -24.45 -0.36 -10.74
CA ARG A 9 -23.75 -1.20 -11.70
C ARG A 9 -24.71 -2.20 -12.30
N ARG A 10 -25.10 -2.00 -13.56
CA ARG A 10 -25.95 -2.93 -14.31
C ARG A 10 -25.10 -3.87 -15.17
N ILE A 11 -25.30 -5.16 -14.95
CA ILE A 11 -24.65 -6.25 -15.66
C ILE A 11 -25.68 -6.86 -16.61
N CYS A 12 -25.32 -6.91 -17.89
CA CYS A 12 -26.14 -7.49 -18.97
C CYS A 12 -25.54 -8.84 -19.37
N ILE A 13 -26.30 -9.92 -19.22
CA ILE A 13 -25.84 -11.27 -19.56
C ILE A 13 -26.71 -11.84 -20.67
N THR A 14 -26.10 -12.05 -21.84
CA THR A 14 -26.76 -12.68 -22.99
C THR A 14 -26.23 -14.09 -23.19
N ASN A 15 -27.11 -15.08 -23.20
CA ASN A 15 -26.73 -16.45 -23.47
C ASN A 15 -26.70 -16.73 -24.98
N GLN A 16 -25.49 -16.67 -25.56
CA GLN A 16 -25.25 -17.03 -26.96
C GLN A 16 -25.13 -18.54 -27.20
N GLY A 17 -25.21 -19.36 -26.14
CA GLY A 17 -25.12 -20.81 -26.21
C GLY A 17 -26.45 -21.48 -26.60
N THR A 18 -26.40 -22.81 -26.74
CA THR A 18 -27.55 -23.61 -27.17
C THR A 18 -28.41 -24.16 -26.02
N ARG A 19 -27.95 -24.02 -24.77
CA ARG A 19 -28.63 -24.53 -23.56
C ARG A 19 -28.86 -23.41 -22.57
N THR A 20 -29.93 -23.49 -21.78
CA THR A 20 -30.15 -22.61 -20.63
C THR A 20 -28.95 -22.69 -19.68
N ARG A 21 -28.49 -21.52 -19.22
CA ARG A 21 -27.40 -21.41 -18.24
C ARG A 21 -27.95 -20.88 -16.93
N GLU A 22 -27.43 -21.38 -15.82
CA GLU A 22 -27.68 -20.81 -14.51
C GLU A 22 -26.39 -20.16 -14.04
N ILE A 23 -26.47 -18.88 -13.69
CA ILE A 23 -25.32 -18.03 -13.42
C ILE A 23 -25.53 -17.35 -12.09
N GLU A 24 -24.51 -17.37 -11.24
CA GLU A 24 -24.46 -16.62 -10.00
C GLU A 24 -23.66 -15.34 -10.22
N LEU A 25 -24.23 -14.21 -9.80
CA LEU A 25 -23.54 -12.93 -9.74
C LEU A 25 -23.39 -12.57 -8.28
N THR A 26 -22.16 -12.24 -7.88
CA THR A 26 -21.82 -11.86 -6.51
C THR A 26 -21.18 -10.48 -6.54
N SER A 27 -21.76 -9.51 -5.83
CA SER A 27 -21.15 -8.20 -5.63
C SER A 27 -20.12 -8.23 -4.49
N TYR A 28 -19.23 -7.24 -4.48
CA TYR A 28 -18.27 -7.05 -3.41
C TYR A 28 -17.90 -5.57 -3.30
N ALA A 29 -17.99 -4.99 -2.10
CA ALA A 29 -17.55 -3.65 -1.78
C ALA A 29 -17.04 -3.56 -0.33
N GLU A 30 -15.88 -2.94 -0.12
CA GLU A 30 -15.38 -2.60 1.23
C GLU A 30 -15.97 -1.27 1.70
N ILE A 31 -16.30 -1.18 2.99
CA ILE A 31 -17.08 -0.07 3.54
C ILE A 31 -16.29 0.62 4.67
N ALA A 32 -15.96 1.90 4.47
CA ALA A 32 -15.20 2.70 5.45
C ALA A 32 -16.04 3.83 6.11
N LEU A 33 -16.92 4.47 5.33
CA LEU A 33 -17.82 5.57 5.77
C LEU A 33 -17.08 6.73 6.47
N VAL A 34 -15.87 7.04 6.02
CA VAL A 34 -14.98 8.07 6.57
C VAL A 34 -14.12 8.64 5.42
N PRO A 35 -13.54 9.84 5.53
CA PRO A 35 -12.64 10.36 4.50
C PRO A 35 -11.49 9.40 4.18
N HIS A 36 -11.09 9.33 2.90
CA HIS A 36 -10.04 8.42 2.40
C HIS A 36 -8.72 8.54 3.17
N ALA A 37 -8.30 9.76 3.52
CA ALA A 37 -7.06 9.99 4.24
C ALA A 37 -7.07 9.34 5.65
N ASP A 38 -8.22 9.34 6.31
CA ASP A 38 -8.38 8.76 7.65
C ASP A 38 -8.40 7.23 7.58
N ASP A 39 -9.06 6.66 6.56
CA ASP A 39 -9.05 5.22 6.31
C ASP A 39 -7.65 4.74 5.93
N ALA A 40 -7.00 5.37 4.94
CA ALA A 40 -5.66 5.02 4.47
C ALA A 40 -4.58 5.14 5.57
N ALA A 41 -4.76 6.04 6.55
CA ALA A 41 -3.85 6.16 7.67
C ALA A 41 -3.91 4.93 8.60
N HIS A 42 -5.09 4.33 8.80
CA HIS A 42 -5.27 3.18 9.68
C HIS A 42 -6.52 2.31 9.37
N PRO A 43 -6.51 1.51 8.28
CA PRO A 43 -7.72 0.85 7.77
C PRO A 43 -8.41 -0.06 8.79
N ALA A 44 -7.65 -0.95 9.45
CA ALA A 44 -8.22 -1.86 10.44
C ALA A 44 -8.91 -1.16 11.62
N PHE A 45 -8.46 0.03 12.03
CA PHE A 45 -9.09 0.79 13.12
C PHE A 45 -10.31 1.56 12.62
N ALA A 46 -10.25 2.12 11.41
CA ALA A 46 -11.38 2.80 10.79
C ALA A 46 -12.59 1.86 10.68
N LYS A 47 -12.36 0.60 10.32
CA LYS A 47 -13.36 -0.46 10.17
C LYS A 47 -14.08 -0.86 11.47
N LEU A 48 -13.44 -0.74 12.64
CA LEU A 48 -14.05 -1.09 13.94
C LEU A 48 -15.30 -0.26 14.30
N PHE A 49 -15.50 0.88 13.63
CA PHE A 49 -16.63 1.76 13.86
C PHE A 49 -17.78 1.51 12.88
N VAL A 50 -17.65 0.59 11.94
CA VAL A 50 -18.69 0.29 10.96
C VAL A 50 -19.51 -0.91 11.44
N GLU A 51 -20.82 -0.74 11.47
CA GLU A 51 -21.79 -1.76 11.86
C GLU A 51 -22.63 -2.11 10.65
N THR A 52 -22.86 -3.42 10.39
CA THR A 52 -23.69 -3.88 9.27
C THR A 52 -24.99 -4.50 9.77
N ASP A 53 -26.03 -4.44 8.94
CA ASP A 53 -27.34 -5.04 9.18
C ASP A 53 -27.90 -5.60 7.85
N PHE A 54 -28.85 -6.52 7.92
CA PHE A 54 -29.57 -7.04 6.75
C PHE A 54 -31.07 -6.99 7.00
N VAL A 55 -31.81 -6.40 6.07
CA VAL A 55 -33.27 -6.25 6.14
C VAL A 55 -33.93 -7.32 5.25
N PRO A 56 -34.43 -8.44 5.81
CA PRO A 56 -34.82 -9.60 5.00
C PRO A 56 -36.00 -9.34 4.07
N GLY A 57 -36.98 -8.54 4.52
CA GLY A 57 -38.18 -8.22 3.73
C GLY A 57 -37.86 -7.41 2.46
N ALA A 58 -36.83 -6.58 2.50
CA ALA A 58 -36.39 -5.75 1.38
C ALA A 58 -35.19 -6.35 0.61
N GLY A 59 -34.47 -7.32 1.20
CA GLY A 59 -33.24 -7.86 0.62
C GLY A 59 -32.10 -6.85 0.58
N VAL A 60 -32.05 -5.93 1.55
CA VAL A 60 -31.13 -4.79 1.59
C VAL A 60 -30.09 -5.01 2.68
N LEU A 61 -28.81 -4.85 2.34
CA LEU A 61 -27.73 -4.69 3.32
C LEU A 61 -27.64 -3.23 3.73
N LEU A 62 -27.44 -2.98 5.01
CA LEU A 62 -27.20 -1.66 5.58
C LEU A 62 -25.84 -1.62 6.27
N ALA A 63 -25.24 -0.44 6.30
CA ALA A 63 -24.09 -0.16 7.13
C ALA A 63 -24.17 1.26 7.68
N THR A 64 -23.70 1.45 8.90
CA THR A 64 -23.54 2.78 9.49
C THR A 64 -22.22 2.87 10.24
N ARG A 65 -21.77 4.10 10.49
CA ARG A 65 -20.58 4.36 11.30
C ARG A 65 -20.99 4.88 12.67
N ARG A 66 -20.53 4.22 13.74
CA ARG A 66 -20.72 4.66 15.11
C ARG A 66 -20.07 6.02 15.33
N ARG A 67 -20.88 7.00 15.71
CA ARG A 67 -20.43 8.36 16.04
C ARG A 67 -19.58 8.35 17.31
N LYS A 68 -18.46 9.08 17.28
CA LYS A 68 -17.59 9.31 18.44
C LYS A 68 -18.04 10.51 19.28
N SER A 69 -18.82 11.40 18.68
CA SER A 69 -19.41 12.57 19.34
C SER A 69 -20.68 12.99 18.63
N ASP A 70 -21.52 13.78 19.30
CA ASP A 70 -22.78 14.29 18.72
C ASP A 70 -22.55 15.27 17.56
N ALA A 71 -21.32 15.78 17.38
CA ALA A 71 -20.95 16.66 16.28
C ALA A 71 -20.64 15.91 14.97
N GLU A 72 -20.42 14.59 15.03
CA GLU A 72 -20.17 13.80 13.82
C GLU A 72 -21.49 13.56 13.06
N PRO A 73 -21.51 13.76 11.72
CA PRO A 73 -22.70 13.48 10.93
C PRO A 73 -23.04 11.99 10.98
N GLU A 74 -24.33 11.70 11.02
CA GLU A 74 -24.82 10.34 10.85
C GLU A 74 -24.78 9.98 9.36
N ILE A 75 -24.26 8.78 9.05
CA ILE A 75 -24.12 8.29 7.68
C ILE A 75 -24.61 6.85 7.63
N TRP A 76 -25.53 6.60 6.71
CA TRP A 76 -26.03 5.27 6.39
C TRP A 76 -25.72 4.92 4.95
N ALA A 77 -25.26 3.70 4.72
CA ALA A 77 -25.11 3.11 3.41
C ALA A 77 -26.10 1.94 3.26
N ALA A 78 -26.66 1.80 2.06
CA ALA A 78 -27.49 0.65 1.70
C ALA A 78 -26.95 -0.01 0.43
N HIS A 79 -27.04 -1.34 0.35
CA HIS A 79 -26.69 -2.11 -0.84
C HIS A 79 -27.78 -3.12 -1.16
N LEU A 80 -28.22 -3.13 -2.42
CA LEU A 80 -29.29 -4.00 -2.90
C LEU A 80 -29.04 -4.49 -4.32
N ALA A 81 -29.73 -5.57 -4.70
CA ALA A 81 -29.67 -6.15 -6.03
C ALA A 81 -31.08 -6.30 -6.62
N THR A 82 -31.25 -5.87 -7.86
CA THR A 82 -32.47 -6.03 -8.65
C THR A 82 -32.18 -6.92 -9.86
N VAL A 83 -33.14 -7.77 -10.23
CA VAL A 83 -33.03 -8.71 -11.36
C VAL A 83 -34.20 -8.48 -12.29
N GLU A 84 -33.90 -8.16 -13.55
CA GLU A 84 -34.87 -8.10 -14.64
C GLU A 84 -34.67 -9.33 -15.53
N GLY A 85 -35.54 -10.32 -15.36
CA GLY A 85 -35.46 -11.62 -16.02
C GLY A 85 -35.84 -12.78 -15.10
N ASP A 86 -35.40 -13.99 -15.44
CA ASP A 86 -35.69 -15.21 -14.66
C ASP A 86 -34.73 -15.31 -13.45
N LYS A 87 -35.20 -14.86 -12.29
CA LYS A 87 -34.51 -14.98 -11.00
C LYS A 87 -34.73 -16.38 -10.42
N SER A 88 -33.64 -17.05 -10.04
CA SER A 88 -33.64 -18.36 -9.39
C SER A 88 -33.15 -18.21 -7.95
N GLY A 89 -33.83 -18.86 -6.99
CA GLY A 89 -33.40 -18.88 -5.58
C GLY A 89 -33.55 -17.56 -4.80
N THR A 90 -33.14 -17.60 -3.53
CA THR A 90 -33.13 -16.44 -2.63
C THR A 90 -31.82 -15.66 -2.74
N ILE A 91 -31.85 -14.36 -2.39
CA ILE A 91 -30.63 -13.56 -2.25
C ILE A 91 -29.82 -14.14 -1.10
N GLN A 92 -28.51 -14.28 -1.31
CA GLN A 92 -27.55 -14.59 -0.25
C GLN A 92 -26.66 -13.37 -0.01
N PHE A 93 -26.08 -13.26 1.18
CA PHE A 93 -25.24 -12.13 1.53
C PHE A 93 -24.07 -12.50 2.44
N GLU A 94 -23.04 -11.65 2.40
CA GLU A 94 -21.91 -11.71 3.31
C GLU A 94 -21.54 -10.28 3.72
N THR A 95 -21.27 -10.10 5.02
CA THR A 95 -20.81 -8.82 5.56
C THR A 95 -19.41 -8.90 6.17
N ASP A 96 -18.87 -10.09 6.37
CA ASP A 96 -17.53 -10.32 6.90
C ASP A 96 -16.55 -10.63 5.76
N ARG A 97 -15.56 -9.74 5.58
CA ARG A 97 -14.54 -9.88 4.54
C ARG A 97 -13.72 -11.15 4.68
N ALA A 98 -13.43 -11.58 5.90
CA ALA A 98 -12.63 -12.78 6.15
C ALA A 98 -13.40 -14.04 5.74
N ARG A 99 -14.73 -14.06 5.90
CA ARG A 99 -15.60 -15.14 5.39
C ARG A 99 -15.76 -15.11 3.89
N PHE A 100 -15.82 -13.91 3.29
CA PHE A 100 -15.97 -13.76 1.86
C PHE A 100 -14.70 -14.14 1.09
N ILE A 101 -13.57 -13.51 1.43
CA ILE A 101 -12.29 -13.69 0.76
C ILE A 101 -11.62 -14.97 1.22
N GLY A 102 -11.60 -15.23 2.52
CA GLY A 102 -10.78 -16.27 3.14
C GLY A 102 -9.36 -15.79 3.43
N ARG A 103 -8.80 -16.28 4.54
CA ARG A 103 -7.45 -15.92 4.95
C ARG A 103 -6.41 -16.36 3.90
N GLY A 104 -5.51 -15.46 3.54
CA GLY A 104 -4.45 -15.71 2.56
C GLY A 104 -4.94 -15.75 1.10
N GLN A 105 -6.21 -15.42 0.86
CA GLN A 105 -6.79 -15.28 -0.48
C GLN A 105 -6.93 -13.81 -0.86
N SER A 106 -7.44 -13.56 -2.06
CA SER A 106 -7.69 -12.20 -2.56
C SER A 106 -9.05 -12.10 -3.21
N VAL A 107 -9.50 -10.88 -3.49
CA VAL A 107 -10.74 -10.63 -4.27
C VAL A 107 -10.72 -11.24 -5.68
N ARG A 108 -9.55 -11.69 -6.18
CA ARG A 108 -9.44 -12.41 -7.47
C ARG A 108 -9.74 -13.89 -7.37
N SER A 109 -9.62 -14.46 -6.17
CA SER A 109 -9.83 -15.88 -5.87
C SER A 109 -10.49 -16.05 -4.48
N PRO A 110 -11.64 -15.40 -4.21
CA PRO A 110 -12.26 -15.46 -2.89
C PRO A 110 -12.89 -16.84 -2.65
N ILE A 111 -12.73 -17.38 -1.43
CA ILE A 111 -13.24 -18.72 -1.08
C ILE A 111 -14.75 -18.85 -1.31
N SER A 112 -15.50 -17.77 -1.09
CA SER A 112 -16.94 -17.74 -1.29
C SER A 112 -17.36 -18.03 -2.74
N VAL A 113 -16.50 -17.77 -3.71
CA VAL A 113 -16.77 -18.00 -5.14
C VAL A 113 -16.08 -19.27 -5.63
N THR A 114 -14.84 -19.54 -5.20
CA THR A 114 -14.05 -20.67 -5.71
C THR A 114 -14.54 -22.02 -5.19
N GLU A 115 -14.97 -22.10 -3.93
CA GLU A 115 -15.46 -23.35 -3.32
C GLU A 115 -16.92 -23.65 -3.72
N GLY A 116 -17.66 -22.65 -4.20
CA GLY A 116 -19.06 -22.80 -4.62
C GLY A 116 -20.05 -22.99 -3.46
N TRP A 117 -19.67 -22.68 -2.22
CA TRP A 117 -20.54 -22.81 -1.06
C TRP A 117 -21.52 -21.63 -0.99
N PRO A 118 -22.72 -21.82 -0.40
CA PRO A 118 -23.62 -20.71 -0.07
C PRO A 118 -22.92 -19.67 0.80
N LEU A 119 -23.24 -18.39 0.61
CA LEU A 119 -22.78 -17.35 1.55
C LEU A 119 -23.39 -17.60 2.95
N THR A 120 -22.71 -17.13 4.00
CA THR A 120 -23.10 -17.46 5.37
C THR A 120 -24.37 -16.75 5.84
N ASN A 121 -24.83 -15.71 5.12
CA ASN A 121 -25.99 -14.90 5.46
C ASN A 121 -25.90 -14.32 6.88
N THR A 122 -24.73 -13.80 7.24
CA THR A 122 -24.48 -13.17 8.53
C THR A 122 -24.25 -11.66 8.40
N ALA A 123 -24.81 -10.91 9.36
CA ALA A 123 -24.73 -9.46 9.49
C ALA A 123 -24.50 -9.10 10.97
N GLY A 124 -23.97 -7.90 11.24
CA GLY A 124 -23.79 -7.36 12.59
C GLY A 124 -22.47 -6.62 12.76
N CYS A 125 -22.01 -6.50 14.01
CA CYS A 125 -20.69 -5.94 14.32
C CYS A 125 -19.59 -6.94 13.94
N VAL A 126 -19.05 -6.80 12.73
CA VAL A 126 -17.91 -7.58 12.22
C VAL A 126 -16.64 -6.72 12.24
N LEU A 127 -15.46 -7.35 12.35
CA LEU A 127 -14.19 -6.63 12.43
C LEU A 127 -13.70 -6.08 11.09
N ASP A 128 -14.11 -6.69 9.97
CA ASP A 128 -13.71 -6.32 8.60
C ASP A 128 -14.96 -6.30 7.70
N PRO A 129 -15.74 -5.19 7.72
CA PRO A 129 -17.05 -5.12 7.10
C PRO A 129 -17.01 -4.93 5.58
N ILE A 130 -17.89 -5.64 4.89
CA ILE A 130 -18.14 -5.52 3.45
C ILE A 130 -19.64 -5.50 3.15
N PHE A 131 -19.96 -5.11 1.92
CA PHE A 131 -21.20 -5.48 1.27
C PHE A 131 -20.96 -6.53 0.19
N SER A 132 -21.64 -7.67 0.31
CA SER A 132 -21.72 -8.65 -0.75
C SER A 132 -23.12 -9.23 -0.84
N LEU A 133 -23.70 -9.18 -2.04
CA LEU A 133 -24.96 -9.82 -2.39
C LEU A 133 -24.72 -10.81 -3.52
N ARG A 134 -25.27 -12.01 -3.38
CA ARG A 134 -25.33 -13.02 -4.43
C ARG A 134 -26.75 -13.22 -4.90
N CYS A 135 -26.94 -13.11 -6.21
CA CYS A 135 -28.18 -13.49 -6.88
C CYS A 135 -27.90 -14.55 -7.94
N ARG A 136 -28.85 -15.47 -8.12
CA ARG A 136 -28.78 -16.51 -9.14
C ARG A 136 -29.83 -16.22 -10.20
N VAL A 137 -29.42 -16.30 -11.46
CA VAL A 137 -30.28 -16.04 -12.61
C VAL A 137 -30.22 -17.19 -13.57
N ARG A 138 -31.37 -17.50 -14.18
CA ARG A 138 -31.48 -18.46 -15.26
C ARG A 138 -31.55 -17.69 -16.57
N VAL A 139 -30.64 -17.98 -17.49
CA VAL A 139 -30.55 -17.30 -18.79
C VAL A 139 -30.89 -18.32 -19.88
N PRO A 140 -32.15 -18.35 -20.37
CA PRO A 140 -32.54 -19.20 -21.49
C PRO A 140 -31.68 -18.95 -22.73
N ARG A 141 -31.67 -19.92 -23.65
CA ARG A 141 -30.97 -19.76 -24.94
C ARG A 141 -31.43 -18.49 -25.65
N GLY A 142 -30.48 -17.66 -26.07
CA GLY A 142 -30.74 -16.41 -26.81
C GLY A 142 -31.38 -15.29 -25.98
N ALA A 143 -31.68 -15.52 -24.71
CA ALA A 143 -32.23 -14.51 -23.82
C ALA A 143 -31.13 -13.67 -23.18
N THR A 144 -31.53 -12.47 -22.75
CA THR A 144 -30.71 -11.56 -21.95
C THR A 144 -31.38 -11.35 -20.60
N VAL A 145 -30.58 -11.39 -19.54
CA VAL A 145 -30.99 -11.02 -18.18
C VAL A 145 -30.17 -9.83 -17.72
N HIS A 146 -30.79 -8.92 -16.99
CA HIS A 146 -30.11 -7.78 -16.40
C HIS A 146 -30.11 -7.87 -14.87
N VAL A 147 -28.96 -7.58 -14.26
CA VAL A 147 -28.84 -7.48 -12.81
C VAL A 147 -28.22 -6.14 -12.46
N SER A 148 -28.89 -5.37 -11.60
CA SER A 148 -28.38 -4.06 -11.15
C SER A 148 -28.08 -4.11 -9.66
N PHE A 149 -26.82 -3.85 -9.31
CA PHE A 149 -26.36 -3.66 -7.95
C PHE A 149 -26.35 -2.16 -7.63
N TRP A 150 -27.03 -1.77 -6.57
CA TRP A 150 -27.13 -0.38 -6.13
C TRP A 150 -26.39 -0.19 -4.83
N THR A 151 -25.67 0.92 -4.71
CA THR A 151 -25.10 1.39 -3.44
C THR A 151 -25.60 2.81 -3.20
N LEU A 152 -26.21 3.03 -2.04
CA LEU A 152 -26.91 4.26 -1.68
C LEU A 152 -26.30 4.84 -0.41
N ILE A 153 -26.24 6.16 -0.30
CA ILE A 153 -25.82 6.88 0.91
C ILE A 153 -26.96 7.79 1.37
N ALA A 154 -27.22 7.83 2.68
CA ALA A 154 -28.26 8.63 3.30
C ALA A 154 -27.82 9.15 4.68
N GLN A 155 -28.57 10.12 5.22
CA GLN A 155 -28.29 10.71 6.53
C GLN A 155 -28.92 9.93 7.68
N THR A 156 -30.02 9.21 7.45
CA THR A 156 -30.69 8.38 8.45
C THR A 156 -30.96 6.97 7.93
N ARG A 157 -31.19 6.03 8.85
CA ARG A 157 -31.60 4.66 8.50
C ARG A 157 -32.88 4.63 7.68
N GLN A 158 -33.87 5.45 8.04
CA GLN A 158 -35.15 5.49 7.34
C GLN A 158 -34.98 6.04 5.92
N ASP A 159 -34.19 7.11 5.75
CA ASP A 159 -33.90 7.64 4.41
C ASP A 159 -33.20 6.59 3.53
N ALA A 160 -32.27 5.81 4.09
CA ALA A 160 -31.60 4.74 3.36
C ALA A 160 -32.58 3.66 2.87
N LEU A 161 -33.57 3.31 3.69
CA LEU A 161 -34.63 2.34 3.35
C LEU A 161 -35.60 2.91 2.32
N ASP A 162 -36.07 4.14 2.51
CA ASP A 162 -36.96 4.81 1.56
C ASP A 162 -36.29 4.96 0.18
N LEU A 163 -34.98 5.22 0.15
CA LEU A 163 -34.19 5.21 -1.08
C LEU A 163 -34.06 3.81 -1.68
N ALA A 164 -33.81 2.79 -0.86
CA ALA A 164 -33.73 1.40 -1.33
C ALA A 164 -35.05 0.96 -1.96
N ASP A 165 -36.19 1.25 -1.34
CA ASP A 165 -37.52 0.91 -1.83
C ASP A 165 -37.79 1.53 -3.21
N LYS A 166 -37.42 2.81 -3.42
CA LYS A 166 -37.51 3.47 -4.73
C LYS A 166 -36.65 2.82 -5.82
N HIS A 167 -35.56 2.17 -5.43
CA HIS A 167 -34.60 1.55 -6.35
C HIS A 167 -34.82 0.05 -6.55
N LEU A 168 -35.74 -0.57 -5.78
CA LEU A 168 -36.19 -1.95 -5.99
C LEU A 168 -37.14 -2.09 -7.19
N GLU A 169 -37.76 -1.00 -7.64
CA GLU A 169 -38.65 -0.99 -8.80
C GLU A 169 -37.90 -1.35 -10.11
N PRO A 170 -38.45 -2.21 -10.98
CA PRO A 170 -37.80 -2.62 -12.24
C PRO A 170 -37.42 -1.45 -13.16
N THR A 171 -38.18 -0.36 -13.14
CA THR A 171 -37.95 0.84 -13.97
C THR A 171 -36.94 1.82 -13.36
N ALA A 172 -36.45 1.57 -12.14
CA ALA A 172 -35.59 2.51 -11.42
C ALA A 172 -34.28 2.78 -12.16
N PHE A 173 -33.68 1.77 -12.79
CA PHE A 173 -32.43 1.94 -13.53
C PHE A 173 -32.61 2.91 -14.71
N GLU A 174 -33.61 2.68 -15.57
CA GLU A 174 -33.83 3.51 -16.76
C GLU A 174 -34.14 4.97 -16.40
N ARG A 175 -34.93 5.17 -15.34
CA ARG A 175 -35.23 6.49 -14.77
C ARG A 175 -33.95 7.20 -14.32
N VAL A 176 -33.13 6.55 -13.48
CA VAL A 176 -31.87 7.12 -12.97
C VAL A 176 -30.87 7.36 -14.10
N ASN A 177 -30.77 6.45 -15.07
CA ASN A 177 -29.88 6.59 -16.21
C ASN A 177 -30.25 7.81 -17.08
N THR A 178 -31.54 7.99 -17.36
CA THR A 178 -32.05 9.15 -18.11
C THR A 178 -31.78 10.45 -17.35
N LEU A 179 -32.06 10.49 -16.05
CA LEU A 179 -31.79 11.66 -15.21
C LEU A 179 -30.30 11.98 -15.13
N ALA A 180 -29.44 10.97 -14.95
CA ALA A 180 -27.99 11.14 -14.94
C ALA A 180 -27.47 11.68 -16.28
N TRP A 181 -28.02 11.20 -17.39
CA TRP A 181 -27.71 11.70 -18.73
C TRP A 181 -28.16 13.16 -18.90
N THR A 182 -29.40 13.50 -18.56
CA THR A 182 -29.93 14.87 -18.62
C THR A 182 -29.12 15.83 -17.75
N HIS A 183 -28.78 15.41 -16.53
CA HIS A 183 -27.95 16.19 -15.63
C HIS A 183 -26.53 16.40 -16.21
N ALA A 184 -25.92 15.38 -16.79
CA ALA A 184 -24.63 15.51 -17.47
C ALA A 184 -24.69 16.51 -18.64
N GLN A 185 -25.74 16.47 -19.46
CA GLN A 185 -25.96 17.45 -20.54
C GLN A 185 -26.12 18.87 -19.98
N GLY A 186 -26.86 19.05 -18.88
CA GLY A 186 -26.98 20.33 -18.18
C GLY A 186 -25.63 20.86 -17.69
N GLN A 187 -24.79 20.00 -17.10
CA GLN A 187 -23.43 20.35 -16.69
C GLN A 187 -22.56 20.75 -17.89
N PHE A 188 -22.65 20.02 -19.00
CA PHE A 188 -21.92 20.33 -20.23
C PHE A 188 -22.32 21.69 -20.80
N HIS A 189 -23.62 21.98 -20.85
CA HIS A 189 -24.13 23.26 -21.28
C HIS A 189 -23.67 24.41 -20.36
N HIS A 190 -23.74 24.23 -19.03
CA HIS A 190 -23.30 25.24 -18.06
C HIS A 190 -21.81 25.58 -18.21
N LEU A 191 -20.97 24.59 -18.48
CA LEU A 191 -19.53 24.78 -18.70
C LEU A 191 -19.17 25.21 -20.13
N GLY A 192 -20.12 25.18 -21.07
CA GLY A 192 -19.86 25.42 -22.48
C GLY A 192 -18.89 24.40 -23.08
N ILE A 193 -19.05 23.11 -22.74
CA ILE A 193 -18.21 22.00 -23.24
C ILE A 193 -19.07 20.95 -23.96
N GLY A 194 -18.45 20.18 -24.84
CA GLY A 194 -19.07 19.01 -25.48
C GLY A 194 -18.61 17.67 -24.87
N PRO A 195 -19.22 16.54 -25.26
CA PRO A 195 -18.84 15.21 -24.77
C PRO A 195 -17.37 14.85 -25.00
N GLU A 196 -16.81 15.20 -26.16
CA GLU A 196 -15.39 14.96 -26.49
C GLU A 196 -14.44 15.69 -25.53
N GLU A 197 -14.77 16.92 -25.16
CA GLU A 197 -13.98 17.72 -24.24
C GLU A 197 -14.11 17.20 -22.80
N ALA A 198 -15.31 16.77 -22.38
CA ALA A 198 -15.49 16.08 -21.10
C ALA A 198 -14.69 14.77 -21.05
N HIS A 199 -14.65 14.00 -22.14
CA HIS A 199 -13.84 12.78 -22.23
C HIS A 199 -12.33 13.09 -22.14
N LEU A 200 -11.86 14.15 -22.81
CA LEU A 200 -10.48 14.63 -22.67
C LEU A 200 -10.14 14.98 -21.21
N PHE A 201 -11.03 15.66 -20.50
CA PHE A 201 -10.84 16.01 -19.09
C PHE A 201 -10.79 14.78 -18.18
N GLN A 202 -11.56 13.73 -18.49
CA GLN A 202 -11.48 12.44 -17.79
C GLN A 202 -10.15 11.72 -18.07
N ARG A 203 -9.66 11.73 -19.32
CA ARG A 203 -8.34 11.17 -19.68
C ARG A 203 -7.20 11.87 -18.94
N LEU A 204 -7.31 13.17 -18.71
CA LEU A 204 -6.37 13.93 -17.88
C LEU A 204 -6.52 13.61 -16.39
N ALA A 205 -7.75 13.46 -15.88
CA ALA A 205 -8.00 13.09 -14.48
C ALA A 205 -7.28 11.77 -14.09
N ASN A 206 -7.19 10.80 -15.00
CA ASN A 206 -6.42 9.58 -14.77
C ASN A 206 -4.95 9.85 -14.39
N ARG A 207 -4.33 10.86 -15.00
CA ARG A 207 -2.93 11.25 -14.73
C ARG A 207 -2.77 12.12 -13.49
N ILE A 208 -3.86 12.74 -13.04
CA ILE A 208 -3.93 13.44 -11.75
C ILE A 208 -3.97 12.41 -10.61
N LEU A 209 -4.80 11.37 -10.77
CA LEU A 209 -5.04 10.34 -9.76
C LEU A 209 -3.93 9.30 -9.67
N PHE A 210 -3.40 8.85 -10.81
CA PHE A 210 -2.40 7.78 -10.87
C PHE A 210 -1.01 8.34 -11.25
N SER A 211 0.06 7.67 -10.79
CA SER A 211 1.42 7.99 -11.19
C SER A 211 1.64 7.62 -12.65
N ASP A 212 1.68 8.64 -13.51
CA ASP A 212 1.84 8.47 -14.97
C ASP A 212 2.93 9.44 -15.50
N PRO A 213 3.94 8.94 -16.25
CA PRO A 213 5.03 9.76 -16.76
C PRO A 213 4.69 10.55 -18.04
N THR A 214 3.60 10.23 -18.75
CA THR A 214 3.39 10.59 -20.16
C THR A 214 3.21 12.10 -20.41
N LEU A 215 2.64 12.83 -19.45
CA LEU A 215 2.50 14.29 -19.49
C LEU A 215 3.41 15.00 -18.49
N ARG A 216 4.42 14.30 -17.97
CA ARG A 216 5.42 14.89 -17.07
C ARG A 216 6.69 15.23 -17.84
N PRO A 217 7.49 16.18 -17.35
CA PRO A 217 8.78 16.48 -17.94
C PRO A 217 9.71 15.25 -17.98
N PRO A 218 10.72 15.24 -18.87
CA PRO A 218 11.71 14.17 -18.91
C PRO A 218 12.37 13.94 -17.55
N ALA A 219 12.72 12.68 -17.25
CA ALA A 219 13.26 12.27 -15.96
C ALA A 219 14.46 13.12 -15.49
N GLU A 220 15.35 13.53 -16.42
CA GLU A 220 16.50 14.38 -16.11
C GLU A 220 16.12 15.75 -15.53
N LEU A 221 14.99 16.32 -15.94
CA LEU A 221 14.49 17.58 -15.39
C LEU A 221 13.87 17.36 -14.01
N LEU A 222 13.10 16.27 -13.85
CA LEU A 222 12.46 15.91 -12.57
C LEU A 222 13.52 15.67 -11.48
N LYS A 223 14.61 14.96 -11.81
CA LYS A 223 15.75 14.69 -10.91
C LYS A 223 16.37 15.98 -10.36
N ARG A 224 16.48 17.01 -11.20
CA ARG A 224 17.09 18.30 -10.83
C ARG A 224 16.15 19.21 -10.05
N GLY A 225 14.84 19.03 -10.23
CA GLY A 225 13.84 20.01 -9.82
C GLY A 225 13.43 19.97 -8.34
N GLY A 226 13.64 18.88 -7.61
CA GLY A 226 13.06 18.72 -6.27
C GLY A 226 14.03 19.04 -5.15
N ARG A 227 13.86 20.16 -4.45
CA ARG A 227 14.34 20.30 -3.07
C ARG A 227 13.25 20.95 -2.24
N ASN A 228 12.66 20.16 -1.34
CA ASN A 228 11.73 20.60 -0.31
C ASN A 228 10.43 21.27 -0.83
N MET A 229 9.28 20.61 -0.63
CA MET A 229 7.96 21.11 -1.04
C MET A 229 7.64 22.50 -0.46
N SER A 230 8.15 22.84 0.72
CA SER A 230 7.84 24.09 1.41
C SER A 230 8.31 25.35 0.65
N ALA A 231 9.20 25.22 -0.34
CA ALA A 231 9.63 26.34 -1.17
C ALA A 231 8.49 26.95 -2.01
N LEU A 232 7.41 26.19 -2.24
CA LEU A 232 6.23 26.66 -2.98
C LEU A 232 5.34 27.61 -2.14
N TRP A 233 5.43 27.55 -0.81
CA TRP A 233 4.53 28.29 0.09
C TRP A 233 4.69 29.81 -0.03
N ALA A 234 5.90 30.29 -0.31
CA ALA A 234 6.17 31.70 -0.57
C ALA A 234 5.41 32.26 -1.80
N HIS A 235 4.93 31.36 -2.66
CA HIS A 235 4.15 31.67 -3.87
C HIS A 235 2.66 31.28 -3.72
N GLY A 236 2.22 30.95 -2.50
CA GLY A 236 0.84 30.61 -2.18
C GLY A 236 0.39 29.22 -2.64
N VAL A 237 1.29 28.37 -3.15
CA VAL A 237 1.00 26.99 -3.57
C VAL A 237 1.36 26.06 -2.43
N SER A 238 0.41 25.30 -1.86
CA SER A 238 0.72 24.43 -0.69
C SER A 238 1.50 23.17 -1.09
N GLY A 239 1.16 22.56 -2.23
CA GLY A 239 1.72 21.30 -2.70
C GLY A 239 1.02 20.04 -2.17
N ASP A 240 -0.05 20.19 -1.37
CA ASP A 240 -0.81 19.05 -0.82
C ASP A 240 -1.75 18.43 -1.86
N LEU A 241 -2.24 19.24 -2.80
CA LEU A 241 -3.08 18.78 -3.91
C LEU A 241 -2.24 18.46 -5.14
N PRO A 242 -2.69 17.53 -6.01
CA PRO A 242 -2.11 17.35 -7.32
C PRO A 242 -2.04 18.67 -8.10
N ILE A 243 -0.90 18.94 -8.74
CA ILE A 243 -0.70 20.17 -9.54
C ILE A 243 -0.79 19.86 -11.03
N VAL A 244 -1.60 20.63 -11.76
CA VAL A 244 -1.57 20.74 -13.23
C VAL A 244 -0.88 22.05 -13.57
N LEU A 245 0.27 21.96 -14.23
CA LEU A 245 1.07 23.10 -14.64
C LEU A 245 0.83 23.40 -16.12
N LEU A 246 0.42 24.63 -16.43
CA LEU A 246 0.35 25.15 -17.79
C LEU A 246 1.46 26.19 -18.00
N ARG A 247 2.28 25.98 -19.04
CA ARG A 247 3.32 26.93 -19.47
C ARG A 247 2.84 27.68 -20.70
N ILE A 248 2.94 29.01 -20.67
CA ILE A 248 2.51 29.91 -21.76
C ILE A 248 3.44 31.11 -21.89
N ASP A 249 3.77 31.49 -23.12
CA ASP A 249 4.60 32.66 -23.43
C ASP A 249 4.02 33.57 -24.52
N GLU A 250 2.93 33.16 -25.20
CA GLU A 250 2.32 33.91 -26.29
C GLU A 250 0.81 34.14 -26.08
N VAL A 251 0.34 35.35 -26.46
CA VAL A 251 -1.08 35.75 -26.34
C VAL A 251 -1.97 34.97 -27.32
N GLY A 252 -1.43 34.54 -28.46
CA GLY A 252 -2.16 33.71 -29.44
C GLY A 252 -2.65 32.39 -28.85
N ASP A 253 -1.96 31.87 -27.83
CA ASP A 253 -2.26 30.56 -27.27
C ASP A 253 -3.26 30.59 -26.10
N LEU A 254 -3.91 31.72 -25.81
CA LEU A 254 -4.89 31.83 -24.72
C LEU A 254 -6.06 30.83 -24.80
N GLY A 255 -6.25 30.17 -25.96
CA GLY A 255 -7.19 29.06 -26.13
C GLY A 255 -6.95 27.91 -25.14
N ILE A 256 -5.70 27.51 -24.90
CA ILE A 256 -5.38 26.43 -23.97
C ILE A 256 -5.63 26.84 -22.51
N VAL A 257 -5.42 28.12 -22.17
CA VAL A 257 -5.74 28.67 -20.85
C VAL A 257 -7.24 28.54 -20.58
N ARG A 258 -8.08 28.96 -21.53
CA ARG A 258 -9.54 28.79 -21.42
C ARG A 258 -9.95 27.33 -21.27
N GLN A 259 -9.26 26.42 -21.95
CA GLN A 259 -9.55 24.99 -21.85
C GLN A 259 -9.14 24.39 -20.50
N VAL A 260 -7.98 24.75 -19.95
CA VAL A 260 -7.55 24.33 -18.60
C VAL A 260 -8.49 24.86 -17.53
N LEU A 261 -8.97 26.10 -17.65
CA LEU A 261 -9.94 26.66 -16.71
C LEU A 261 -11.28 25.90 -16.76
N ARG A 262 -11.77 25.55 -17.95
CA ARG A 262 -12.97 24.69 -18.09
C ARG A 262 -12.74 23.28 -17.53
N ALA A 263 -11.54 22.71 -17.71
CA ALA A 263 -11.17 21.44 -17.11
C ALA A 263 -11.16 21.49 -15.58
N PHE A 264 -10.63 22.56 -15.01
CA PHE A 264 -10.64 22.81 -13.56
C PHE A 264 -12.07 22.86 -13.01
N GLU A 265 -12.97 23.60 -13.66
CA GLU A 265 -14.37 23.65 -13.25
C GLU A 265 -15.07 22.30 -13.43
N TYR A 266 -14.77 21.57 -14.51
CA TYR A 266 -15.27 20.21 -14.70
C TYR A 266 -14.82 19.27 -13.57
N TRP A 267 -13.54 19.27 -13.21
CA TRP A 267 -13.01 18.45 -12.13
C TRP A 267 -13.62 18.83 -10.78
N ARG A 268 -13.82 20.12 -10.51
CA ARG A 268 -14.54 20.58 -9.32
C ARG A 268 -15.98 20.08 -9.28
N LEU A 269 -16.71 20.13 -10.41
CA LEU A 269 -18.06 19.52 -10.51
C LEU A 269 -18.04 18.01 -10.29
N LYS A 270 -16.92 17.33 -10.61
CA LYS A 270 -16.70 15.90 -10.35
C LYS A 270 -16.04 15.62 -8.99
N ARG A 271 -15.90 16.64 -8.13
CA ARG A 271 -15.28 16.57 -6.80
C ARG A 271 -13.82 16.11 -6.78
N LEU A 272 -13.10 16.33 -7.88
CA LEU A 272 -11.66 16.09 -7.95
C LEU A 272 -10.91 17.35 -7.54
N ALA A 273 -10.22 17.28 -6.39
CA ALA A 273 -9.39 18.35 -5.87
C ALA A 273 -8.04 18.43 -6.61
N VAL A 274 -7.70 19.61 -7.12
CA VAL A 274 -6.51 19.85 -7.94
C VAL A 274 -6.14 21.32 -7.91
N ASP A 275 -4.84 21.64 -7.92
CA ASP A 275 -4.34 23.00 -8.10
C ASP A 275 -3.89 23.21 -9.55
N ILE A 276 -4.24 24.37 -10.11
CA ILE A 276 -3.75 24.81 -11.42
C ILE A 276 -2.67 25.86 -11.21
N VAL A 277 -1.50 25.64 -11.81
CA VAL A 277 -0.45 26.66 -11.87
C VAL A 277 -0.29 27.09 -13.32
N ILE A 278 -0.51 28.36 -13.62
CA ILE A 278 -0.24 28.97 -14.92
C ILE A 278 1.07 29.73 -14.80
N LEU A 279 2.11 29.25 -15.48
CA LEU A 279 3.42 29.86 -15.53
C LEU A 279 3.56 30.71 -16.80
N ASN A 280 3.59 32.03 -16.61
CA ASN A 280 3.86 33.00 -17.66
C ASN A 280 5.39 33.08 -17.90
N GLU A 281 5.83 32.58 -19.05
CA GLU A 281 7.25 32.54 -19.47
C GLU A 281 7.61 33.64 -20.49
N ARG A 282 6.71 34.60 -20.75
CA ARG A 282 6.95 35.69 -21.71
C ARG A 282 8.06 36.63 -21.25
N ALA A 283 8.88 37.08 -22.20
CA ALA A 283 9.96 38.03 -21.95
C ALA A 283 9.45 39.39 -21.44
N THR A 284 10.24 40.06 -20.61
CA THR A 284 9.88 41.24 -19.80
C THR A 284 9.35 42.43 -20.61
N SER A 285 9.74 42.57 -21.89
CA SER A 285 9.37 43.69 -22.75
C SER A 285 7.91 43.72 -23.21
N TYR A 286 7.19 42.59 -23.19
CA TYR A 286 5.78 42.48 -23.61
C TYR A 286 4.92 41.71 -22.60
N LEU A 287 5.37 41.68 -21.33
CA LEU A 287 4.84 40.80 -20.29
C LEU A 287 3.47 41.26 -19.79
N GLN A 288 3.24 42.57 -19.70
CA GLN A 288 2.01 43.14 -19.15
C GLN A 288 0.75 42.72 -19.93
N ASP A 289 0.84 42.63 -21.26
CA ASP A 289 -0.29 42.24 -22.11
C ASP A 289 -0.75 40.80 -21.84
N LEU A 290 0.20 39.86 -21.79
CA LEU A 290 -0.12 38.45 -21.54
C LEU A 290 -0.58 38.25 -20.09
N GLN A 291 0.08 38.90 -19.13
CA GLN A 291 -0.30 38.81 -17.72
C GLN A 291 -1.71 39.33 -17.50
N GLY A 292 -2.03 40.53 -18.03
CA GLY A 292 -3.36 41.11 -17.94
C GLY A 292 -4.44 40.24 -18.61
N ALA A 293 -4.12 39.62 -19.75
CA ALA A 293 -5.04 38.72 -20.43
C ALA A 293 -5.29 37.42 -19.63
N ILE A 294 -4.26 36.82 -19.03
CA ILE A 294 -4.40 35.64 -18.16
C ILE A 294 -5.24 36.01 -16.93
N ASP A 295 -4.92 37.11 -16.25
CA ASP A 295 -5.66 37.57 -15.07
C ASP A 295 -7.13 37.86 -15.42
N GLY A 296 -7.40 38.43 -16.60
CA GLY A 296 -8.74 38.65 -17.12
C GLY A 296 -9.55 37.37 -17.34
N LEU A 297 -8.89 36.25 -17.67
CA LEU A 297 -9.53 34.93 -17.78
C LEU A 297 -9.69 34.22 -16.42
N VAL A 298 -8.74 34.41 -15.50
CA VAL A 298 -8.72 33.73 -14.20
C VAL A 298 -9.66 34.38 -13.18
N ARG A 299 -9.73 35.72 -13.14
CA ARG A 299 -10.55 36.46 -12.16
C ARG A 299 -12.03 36.04 -12.16
N PRO A 300 -12.72 35.88 -13.31
CA PRO A 300 -14.11 35.45 -13.32
C PRO A 300 -14.31 34.06 -12.69
N VAL A 301 -13.36 33.13 -12.90
CA VAL A 301 -13.42 31.76 -12.36
C VAL A 301 -13.19 31.79 -10.84
N GLN A 302 -12.24 32.60 -10.36
CA GLN A 302 -11.97 32.74 -8.93
C GLN A 302 -13.07 33.50 -8.16
N ALA A 303 -13.74 34.46 -8.82
CA ALA A 303 -14.79 35.28 -8.22
C ALA A 303 -16.16 34.57 -8.16
N ARG A 304 -16.31 33.38 -8.77
CA ARG A 304 -17.56 32.61 -8.68
C ARG A 304 -17.82 32.21 -7.21
N PRO A 305 -19.03 32.47 -6.69
CA PRO A 305 -19.35 32.17 -5.31
C PRO A 305 -19.17 30.67 -5.04
N LYS A 306 -18.43 30.34 -3.98
CA LYS A 306 -18.32 28.97 -3.49
C LYS A 306 -19.69 28.60 -2.88
N SER A 307 -20.40 27.64 -3.49
CA SER A 307 -21.63 27.11 -2.89
C SER A 307 -21.29 26.38 -1.60
N GLU A 308 -22.22 26.30 -0.63
CA GLU A 308 -22.05 25.43 0.56
C GLU A 308 -21.86 23.94 0.20
N ARG A 309 -22.21 23.54 -1.05
CA ARG A 309 -21.94 22.20 -1.61
C ARG A 309 -20.57 22.07 -2.32
N ASP A 310 -19.76 23.13 -2.39
CA ASP A 310 -18.42 23.18 -3.00
C ASP A 310 -17.30 22.99 -1.95
N ASP A 311 -17.33 21.92 -1.16
CA ASP A 311 -16.27 21.62 -0.19
C ASP A 311 -14.98 21.06 -0.85
N VAL A 312 -14.92 21.08 -2.19
CA VAL A 312 -13.83 20.54 -2.99
C VAL A 312 -12.69 21.57 -3.06
N ARG A 313 -11.56 21.24 -2.43
CA ARG A 313 -10.36 22.08 -2.38
C ARG A 313 -9.69 22.18 -3.76
N GLY A 314 -9.06 23.31 -4.06
CA GLY A 314 -8.31 23.55 -5.29
C GLY A 314 -8.25 25.03 -5.65
N SER A 315 -7.08 25.49 -6.07
CA SER A 315 -6.79 26.90 -6.36
C SER A 315 -6.11 27.08 -7.72
N ILE A 316 -6.32 28.25 -8.32
CA ILE A 316 -5.62 28.66 -9.54
C ILE A 316 -4.56 29.69 -9.14
N HIS A 317 -3.31 29.41 -9.47
CA HIS A 317 -2.16 30.26 -9.20
C HIS A 317 -1.56 30.73 -10.51
N VAL A 318 -1.40 32.05 -10.65
CA VAL A 318 -0.72 32.65 -11.81
C VAL A 318 0.65 33.12 -11.36
N LEU A 319 1.70 32.50 -11.88
CA LEU A 319 3.08 32.78 -11.52
C LEU A 319 3.83 33.32 -12.73
N ARG A 320 4.80 34.20 -12.47
CA ARG A 320 5.70 34.73 -13.50
C ARG A 320 7.06 34.07 -13.40
N SER A 321 7.59 33.60 -14.54
CA SER A 321 8.89 32.91 -14.56
C SER A 321 10.07 33.82 -14.19
N ASP A 322 9.93 35.14 -14.29
CA ASP A 322 10.99 36.10 -13.92
C ASP A 322 10.99 36.46 -12.43
N LEU A 323 9.92 36.14 -11.69
CA LEU A 323 9.77 36.40 -10.26
C LEU A 323 9.99 35.15 -9.38
N ILE A 324 10.24 34.00 -9.99
CA ILE A 324 10.53 32.75 -9.29
C ILE A 324 11.95 32.29 -9.62
N SER A 325 12.63 31.68 -8.63
CA SER A 325 13.97 31.14 -8.84
C SER A 325 13.96 29.93 -9.78
N ALA A 326 15.12 29.61 -10.36
CA ALA A 326 15.28 28.39 -11.15
C ALA A 326 14.93 27.12 -10.36
N ASP A 327 15.23 27.11 -9.05
CA ASP A 327 14.92 26.00 -8.14
C ASP A 327 13.41 25.84 -7.94
N VAL A 328 12.67 26.93 -7.69
CA VAL A 328 11.19 26.89 -7.56
C VAL A 328 10.55 26.43 -8.87
N ARG A 329 11.05 26.90 -10.02
CA ARG A 329 10.57 26.46 -11.33
C ARG A 329 10.85 24.97 -11.56
N GLY A 330 12.04 24.50 -11.19
CA GLY A 330 12.38 23.08 -11.19
C GLY A 330 11.44 22.27 -10.29
N LEU A 331 11.10 22.80 -9.12
CA LEU A 331 10.20 22.15 -8.17
C LEU A 331 8.79 22.03 -8.74
N LEU A 332 8.25 23.09 -9.35
CA LEU A 332 6.97 23.04 -10.06
C LEU A 332 6.95 21.94 -11.14
N TYR A 333 8.03 21.80 -11.90
CA TYR A 333 8.17 20.73 -12.89
C TYR A 333 8.21 19.34 -12.25
N ALA A 334 8.91 19.22 -11.12
CA ALA A 334 9.03 17.97 -10.38
C ALA A 334 7.73 17.55 -9.71
N VAL A 335 6.94 18.47 -9.16
CA VAL A 335 5.73 18.13 -8.39
C VAL A 335 4.46 18.05 -9.23
N ALA A 336 4.44 18.68 -10.40
CA ALA A 336 3.29 18.64 -11.28
C ALA A 336 3.01 17.21 -11.78
N ARG A 337 1.74 16.82 -11.72
CA ARG A 337 1.23 15.57 -12.29
C ARG A 337 1.08 15.66 -13.80
N ILE A 338 0.76 16.86 -14.29
CA ILE A 338 0.60 17.17 -15.71
C ILE A 338 1.32 18.48 -15.99
N VAL A 339 2.10 18.52 -17.08
CA VAL A 339 2.71 19.74 -17.61
C VAL A 339 2.26 19.94 -19.06
N LEU A 340 1.39 20.92 -19.27
CA LEU A 340 0.93 21.36 -20.59
C LEU A 340 1.79 22.53 -21.07
N ILE A 341 2.12 22.53 -22.35
CA ILE A 341 2.92 23.59 -22.97
C ILE A 341 2.13 24.18 -24.12
N SER A 342 1.86 25.49 -24.09
CA SER A 342 1.01 26.16 -25.08
C SER A 342 1.50 25.95 -26.52
N ARG A 343 2.81 26.08 -26.74
CA ARG A 343 3.49 25.86 -28.03
C ARG A 343 3.41 24.45 -28.60
N ARG A 344 2.95 23.45 -27.83
CA ARG A 344 2.83 22.06 -28.31
C ARG A 344 1.48 21.76 -28.96
N GLY A 345 0.68 22.78 -29.22
CA GLY A 345 -0.65 22.67 -29.79
C GLY A 345 -1.73 22.58 -28.73
N THR A 346 -2.94 22.24 -29.16
CA THR A 346 -4.11 22.11 -28.28
C THR A 346 -3.91 21.04 -27.20
N MET A 347 -4.71 21.12 -26.13
CA MET A 347 -4.69 20.09 -25.09
C MET A 347 -5.00 18.70 -25.65
N TYR A 348 -5.94 18.59 -26.60
CA TYR A 348 -6.29 17.33 -27.26
C TYR A 348 -5.09 16.73 -28.00
N GLU A 349 -4.38 17.52 -28.81
CA GLU A 349 -3.20 17.04 -29.54
C GLU A 349 -2.11 16.53 -28.60
N GLN A 350 -1.88 17.22 -27.47
CA GLN A 350 -0.89 16.79 -26.49
C GLN A 350 -1.25 15.46 -25.82
N VAL A 351 -2.54 15.22 -25.52
CA VAL A 351 -3.00 13.95 -24.93
C VAL A 351 -3.07 12.83 -25.96
N SER A 352 -3.45 13.13 -27.21
CA SER A 352 -3.63 12.12 -28.26
C SER A 352 -2.32 11.63 -28.88
N ARG A 353 -1.21 12.37 -28.72
CA ARG A 353 0.14 11.91 -29.09
C ARG A 353 0.67 10.77 -28.21
N ILE A 354 0.00 10.47 -27.11
CA ILE A 354 0.41 9.42 -26.16
C ILE A 354 -0.13 8.09 -26.67
N GLU A 355 0.77 7.20 -27.08
CA GLU A 355 0.41 5.80 -27.34
C GLU A 355 0.02 5.13 -26.02
N GLU A 356 -1.22 4.63 -25.94
CA GLU A 356 -1.59 3.75 -24.84
C GLU A 356 -0.94 2.38 -25.10
N PRO A 357 -0.11 1.87 -24.17
CA PRO A 357 0.45 0.54 -24.35
C PRO A 357 -0.72 -0.46 -24.47
N PRO A 358 -0.64 -1.41 -25.43
CA PRO A 358 -1.70 -2.38 -25.64
C PRO A 358 -2.01 -3.09 -24.33
N LEU A 359 -3.29 -3.38 -24.08
CA LEU A 359 -3.69 -4.19 -22.94
C LEU A 359 -2.88 -5.50 -22.97
N PRO A 360 -2.28 -5.91 -21.84
CA PRO A 360 -1.54 -7.15 -21.81
C PRO A 360 -2.48 -8.27 -22.23
N VAL A 361 -2.10 -9.01 -23.29
CA VAL A 361 -2.79 -10.23 -23.66
C VAL A 361 -2.75 -11.13 -22.43
N LEU A 362 -3.93 -11.60 -21.99
CA LEU A 362 -4.01 -12.62 -20.95
C LEU A 362 -3.26 -13.83 -21.47
N PHE A 363 -2.03 -14.03 -21.00
CA PHE A 363 -1.34 -15.29 -21.21
C PHE A 363 -2.11 -16.33 -20.41
N SER A 364 -2.92 -17.11 -21.11
CA SER A 364 -3.25 -18.46 -20.67
C SER A 364 -1.92 -19.19 -20.65
N ALA A 365 -1.30 -19.29 -19.47
CA ALA A 365 -0.33 -20.34 -19.26
C ALA A 365 -1.12 -21.64 -19.50
N GLN A 366 -0.97 -22.22 -20.69
CA GLN A 366 -1.29 -23.62 -20.88
C GLN A 366 -0.34 -24.33 -19.93
N HIS A 367 -0.84 -24.70 -18.76
CA HIS A 367 -0.18 -25.69 -17.93
C HIS A 367 -0.10 -26.96 -18.78
N ASP A 368 1.05 -27.22 -19.37
CA ASP A 368 1.43 -28.60 -19.65
C ASP A 368 1.56 -29.25 -18.27
N SER A 369 0.44 -29.81 -17.82
CA SER A 369 0.27 -30.61 -16.60
C SER A 369 1.05 -31.94 -16.65
N SER A 370 2.11 -32.01 -17.46
CA SER A 370 2.90 -33.21 -17.70
C SER A 370 4.08 -33.38 -16.74
N SER A 371 4.44 -32.37 -15.95
CA SER A 371 5.34 -32.54 -14.82
C SER A 371 4.54 -32.99 -13.59
N VAL A 372 4.45 -34.31 -13.39
CA VAL A 372 4.09 -34.87 -12.08
C VAL A 372 4.99 -34.20 -11.04
N PRO A 373 4.45 -33.51 -10.02
CA PRO A 373 5.28 -33.03 -8.93
C PRO A 373 6.00 -34.24 -8.34
N GLU A 374 7.33 -34.25 -8.44
CA GLU A 374 8.12 -35.28 -7.76
C GLU A 374 7.75 -35.15 -6.28
N ALA A 375 7.17 -36.23 -5.72
CA ALA A 375 6.55 -36.17 -4.40
C ALA A 375 7.55 -35.57 -3.39
N PRO A 376 7.15 -34.56 -2.60
CA PRO A 376 8.04 -33.99 -1.60
C PRO A 376 8.55 -35.12 -0.71
N LEU A 377 9.87 -35.16 -0.47
CA LEU A 377 10.40 -36.06 0.54
C LEU A 377 9.66 -35.80 1.85
N PRO A 378 9.18 -36.84 2.56
CA PRO A 378 8.49 -36.65 3.83
C PRO A 378 9.46 -35.96 4.80
N ARG A 379 9.18 -34.69 5.10
CA ARG A 379 9.94 -33.93 6.09
C ARG A 379 9.56 -34.43 7.47
N VAL A 380 10.56 -34.81 8.25
CA VAL A 380 10.38 -35.12 9.67
C VAL A 380 9.88 -33.84 10.34
N ARG A 381 8.64 -33.86 10.85
CA ARG A 381 8.11 -32.73 11.62
C ARG A 381 8.97 -32.56 12.87
N PRO A 382 9.47 -31.35 13.16
CA PRO A 382 10.22 -31.12 14.39
C PRO A 382 9.33 -31.42 15.59
N GLN A 383 9.91 -31.96 16.66
CA GLN A 383 9.22 -32.09 17.93
C GLN A 383 9.12 -30.70 18.55
N LEU A 384 7.89 -30.20 18.73
CA LEU A 384 7.61 -28.85 19.23
C LEU A 384 6.87 -28.90 20.56
N GLU A 385 7.24 -28.02 21.48
CA GLU A 385 6.49 -27.78 22.74
C GLU A 385 5.20 -27.00 22.40
N PHE A 386 4.06 -27.37 23.02
CA PHE A 386 2.77 -26.68 22.84
C PHE A 386 2.27 -26.59 21.38
N PHE A 387 2.39 -27.67 20.62
CA PHE A 387 1.91 -27.70 19.23
C PHE A 387 0.38 -27.53 19.14
N ASN A 388 -0.08 -26.54 18.39
CA ASN A 388 -1.50 -26.17 18.27
C ASN A 388 -2.16 -26.59 16.95
N GLY A 389 -1.50 -27.45 16.17
CA GLY A 389 -1.96 -27.87 14.83
C GLY A 389 -1.28 -27.13 13.69
N LEU A 390 -0.87 -25.87 13.89
CA LEU A 390 -0.15 -25.06 12.89
C LEU A 390 1.27 -24.72 13.33
N GLY A 391 1.56 -24.70 14.62
CA GLY A 391 2.88 -24.34 15.14
C GLY A 391 3.05 -24.62 16.62
N GLY A 392 4.28 -24.43 17.10
CA GLY A 392 4.67 -24.64 18.49
C GLY A 392 6.09 -24.13 18.76
N PHE A 393 6.52 -24.18 20.01
CA PHE A 393 7.83 -23.70 20.42
C PHE A 393 8.94 -24.73 20.12
N GLY A 394 9.96 -24.29 19.39
CA GLY A 394 11.18 -25.05 19.10
C GLY A 394 12.36 -24.58 19.94
N GLU A 395 13.47 -25.33 19.88
CA GLU A 395 14.74 -24.94 20.51
C GLU A 395 14.59 -24.55 22.00
N ARG A 396 13.85 -25.36 22.77
CA ARG A 396 13.56 -25.11 24.19
C ARG A 396 12.87 -23.75 24.46
N GLY A 397 11.98 -23.31 23.57
CA GLY A 397 11.23 -22.06 23.70
C GLY A 397 11.85 -20.85 23.01
N ARG A 398 12.99 -21.02 22.34
CA ARG A 398 13.73 -19.92 21.69
C ARG A 398 13.10 -19.46 20.38
N GLU A 399 12.51 -20.40 19.64
CA GLU A 399 11.81 -20.12 18.38
C GLU A 399 10.35 -20.49 18.50
N TYR A 400 9.49 -19.76 17.78
CA TYR A 400 8.15 -20.24 17.47
C TYR A 400 8.13 -20.72 16.02
N VAL A 401 7.83 -22.00 15.84
CA VAL A 401 7.88 -22.70 14.56
C VAL A 401 6.47 -22.87 14.02
N THR A 402 6.21 -22.38 12.82
CA THR A 402 4.94 -22.55 12.10
C THR A 402 5.16 -23.47 10.90
N ILE A 403 4.25 -24.41 10.69
CA ILE A 403 4.24 -25.38 9.60
C ILE A 403 2.95 -25.15 8.81
N LEU A 404 3.08 -24.69 7.57
CA LEU A 404 1.96 -24.43 6.67
C LEU A 404 2.00 -25.44 5.53
N ASP A 405 1.09 -26.41 5.58
CA ASP A 405 0.93 -27.51 4.63
C ASP A 405 -0.50 -27.56 4.09
N GLN A 406 -0.72 -28.31 2.99
CA GLN A 406 -2.06 -28.69 2.49
C GLN A 406 -3.08 -27.54 2.34
N GLY A 407 -2.65 -26.34 1.93
CA GLY A 407 -3.59 -25.21 1.80
C GLY A 407 -3.89 -24.46 3.10
N ASN A 408 -3.36 -24.87 4.25
CA ASN A 408 -3.56 -24.20 5.54
C ASN A 408 -2.94 -22.80 5.60
N SER A 409 -3.60 -21.90 6.33
CA SER A 409 -3.10 -20.56 6.64
C SER A 409 -3.27 -20.29 8.13
N THR A 410 -2.43 -19.42 8.68
CA THR A 410 -2.56 -18.96 10.08
C THR A 410 -3.87 -18.18 10.27
N PRO A 411 -4.58 -18.31 11.41
CA PRO A 411 -5.89 -17.68 11.60
C PRO A 411 -5.86 -16.15 11.54
N ALA A 412 -4.70 -15.56 11.83
CA ALA A 412 -4.34 -14.17 11.58
C ALA A 412 -2.84 -14.14 11.25
N PRO A 413 -2.30 -13.05 10.68
CA PRO A 413 -0.88 -12.93 10.41
C PRO A 413 -0.06 -13.05 11.70
N TRP A 414 0.59 -14.20 11.88
CA TRP A 414 1.56 -14.40 12.95
C TRP A 414 2.86 -13.75 12.53
N ILE A 415 3.24 -12.65 13.19
CA ILE A 415 4.36 -11.82 12.78
C ILE A 415 5.56 -11.94 13.73
N ASN A 416 6.71 -11.55 13.20
CA ASN A 416 7.85 -11.13 14.00
C ASN A 416 8.22 -9.68 13.65
N VAL A 417 8.53 -8.88 14.67
CA VAL A 417 9.10 -7.54 14.52
C VAL A 417 10.58 -7.63 14.83
N ILE A 418 11.41 -7.19 13.89
CA ILE A 418 12.87 -7.26 13.99
C ILE A 418 13.43 -5.87 13.76
N ALA A 419 14.09 -5.32 14.77
CA ALA A 419 14.59 -3.96 14.71
C ALA A 419 15.86 -3.78 15.52
N ASN A 420 16.63 -2.78 15.14
CA ASN A 420 17.54 -2.05 16.01
C ASN A 420 16.94 -0.66 16.31
N PRO A 421 17.58 0.21 17.10
CA PRO A 421 17.01 1.52 17.45
C PRO A 421 16.68 2.44 16.26
N ALA A 422 17.32 2.26 15.11
CA ALA A 422 17.25 3.16 13.96
C ALA A 422 16.63 2.52 12.70
N PHE A 423 16.30 1.23 12.72
CA PHE A 423 15.82 0.51 11.53
C PHE A 423 15.11 -0.77 11.93
N GLY A 424 14.13 -1.19 11.15
CA GLY A 424 13.51 -2.48 11.35
C GLY A 424 12.60 -2.92 10.22
N PHE A 425 12.12 -4.14 10.35
CA PHE A 425 11.08 -4.70 9.51
C PHE A 425 10.15 -5.60 10.32
N GLN A 426 8.96 -5.80 9.80
CA GLN A 426 8.04 -6.85 10.23
C GLN A 426 7.96 -7.90 9.14
N VAL A 427 7.81 -9.17 9.52
CA VAL A 427 7.50 -10.25 8.58
C VAL A 427 6.52 -11.24 9.20
N SER A 428 5.53 -11.68 8.44
CA SER A 428 4.56 -12.71 8.84
C SER A 428 5.07 -14.13 8.56
N ALA A 429 4.40 -15.13 9.14
CA ALA A 429 4.60 -16.54 8.82
C ALA A 429 4.29 -16.85 7.33
N ASP A 430 3.53 -16.00 6.66
CA ASP A 430 3.28 -16.14 5.22
C ASP A 430 4.40 -15.50 4.38
N GLY A 431 5.31 -14.77 5.01
CA GLY A 431 6.40 -14.02 4.38
C GLY A 431 6.08 -12.57 4.03
N ALA A 432 4.87 -12.11 4.33
CA ALA A 432 4.48 -10.74 4.06
C ALA A 432 5.21 -9.79 5.02
N GLY A 433 5.87 -8.77 4.48
CA GLY A 433 6.64 -7.83 5.29
C GLY A 433 6.54 -6.36 4.86
N PHE A 434 7.02 -5.51 5.76
CA PHE A 434 7.29 -4.10 5.51
C PHE A 434 8.53 -3.65 6.31
N THR A 435 9.24 -2.65 5.79
CA THR A 435 10.55 -2.19 6.26
C THR A 435 10.54 -0.67 6.43
N TRP A 436 11.23 -0.16 7.46
CA TRP A 436 11.33 1.28 7.74
C TRP A 436 12.73 1.67 8.22
N ALA A 437 13.03 2.96 8.12
CA ALA A 437 14.22 3.56 8.69
C ALA A 437 13.86 4.75 9.59
N GLN A 438 14.44 4.78 10.79
CA GLN A 438 14.22 5.76 11.87
C GLN A 438 12.80 5.78 12.45
N ASN A 439 11.79 5.93 11.59
CA ASN A 439 10.39 6.09 11.96
C ASN A 439 9.49 5.16 11.13
N SER A 440 8.78 4.25 11.81
CA SER A 440 7.93 3.22 11.21
C SER A 440 6.63 3.73 10.58
N GLN A 441 6.26 5.00 10.84
CA GLN A 441 5.10 5.65 10.21
C GLN A 441 5.52 6.68 9.16
N GLN A 442 6.47 7.56 9.48
CA GLN A 442 6.81 8.71 8.64
C GLN A 442 7.87 8.44 7.58
N ASN A 443 8.65 7.37 7.72
CA ASN A 443 9.74 7.03 6.80
C ASN A 443 9.78 5.52 6.54
N ARG A 444 8.65 5.01 6.05
CA ARG A 444 8.53 3.63 5.54
C ARG A 444 9.33 3.52 4.26
N ILE A 445 10.10 2.44 4.14
CA ILE A 445 10.79 2.10 2.88
C ILE A 445 9.82 1.39 1.95
N THR A 446 9.00 0.49 2.52
CA THR A 446 8.03 -0.35 1.81
C THR A 446 6.64 -0.26 2.47
N PRO A 447 5.54 -0.63 1.77
CA PRO A 447 4.17 -0.44 2.25
C PRO A 447 3.89 -1.25 3.52
N TRP A 448 3.30 -0.58 4.52
CA TRP A 448 2.72 -1.23 5.69
C TRP A 448 1.27 -1.62 5.40
N SER A 449 0.90 -2.84 5.78
CA SER A 449 -0.46 -3.34 5.75
C SER A 449 -0.86 -3.79 7.15
N ASN A 450 -2.08 -3.48 7.55
CA ASN A 450 -2.74 -4.03 8.74
C ASN A 450 -3.98 -4.86 8.35
N ASP A 451 -4.00 -5.37 7.11
CA ASP A 451 -5.06 -6.24 6.60
C ASP A 451 -4.88 -7.69 7.09
N PRO A 452 -5.67 -8.16 8.08
CA PRO A 452 -5.51 -9.50 8.63
C PRO A 452 -5.99 -10.62 7.68
N THR A 453 -6.78 -10.29 6.66
CA THR A 453 -7.36 -11.27 5.74
C THR A 453 -6.39 -11.55 4.59
N GLY A 454 -5.95 -10.49 3.90
CA GLY A 454 -5.08 -10.59 2.73
C GLY A 454 -3.58 -10.65 3.04
N ASP A 455 -3.13 -10.05 4.15
CA ASP A 455 -1.71 -9.96 4.53
C ASP A 455 -0.80 -9.46 3.38
N GLY A 456 -1.22 -8.39 2.69
CA GLY A 456 -0.49 -7.87 1.53
C GLY A 456 0.90 -7.35 1.87
N SER A 457 1.89 -7.63 1.00
CA SER A 457 3.27 -7.14 1.11
C SER A 457 3.71 -6.41 -0.15
N GLY A 458 4.56 -5.38 0.03
CA GLY A 458 5.29 -4.73 -1.06
C GLY A 458 6.73 -5.21 -1.20
N GLU A 459 7.11 -6.34 -0.59
CA GLU A 459 8.44 -6.95 -0.71
C GLU A 459 8.29 -8.39 -1.16
N ALA A 460 9.15 -8.85 -2.08
CA ALA A 460 9.13 -10.24 -2.49
C ALA A 460 10.50 -10.70 -3.01
N ILE A 461 10.75 -12.00 -2.88
CA ILE A 461 11.83 -12.70 -3.57
C ILE A 461 11.19 -13.77 -4.44
N PHE A 462 11.53 -13.78 -5.71
CA PHE A 462 11.04 -14.76 -6.67
C PHE A 462 12.19 -15.68 -7.11
N LEU A 463 11.89 -16.96 -7.27
CA LEU A 463 12.68 -17.89 -8.06
C LEU A 463 11.90 -18.25 -9.31
N ARG A 464 12.62 -18.39 -10.41
CA ARG A 464 12.10 -18.90 -11.68
C ARG A 464 13.00 -20.01 -12.20
N ASP A 465 12.43 -21.13 -12.65
CA ASP A 465 13.15 -22.08 -13.49
C ASP A 465 13.10 -21.57 -14.93
N ASP A 466 14.25 -21.21 -15.49
CA ASP A 466 14.32 -20.60 -16.81
C ASP A 466 14.09 -21.61 -17.94
N ASP A 467 14.17 -22.91 -17.64
CA ASP A 467 13.88 -23.97 -18.60
C ASP A 467 12.37 -24.26 -18.70
N SER A 468 11.65 -24.27 -17.57
CA SER A 468 10.19 -24.55 -17.56
C SER A 468 9.31 -23.30 -17.57
N GLY A 469 9.84 -22.18 -17.08
CA GLY A 469 9.09 -20.94 -16.87
C GLY A 469 8.29 -20.90 -15.55
N ASP A 470 8.38 -21.93 -14.71
CA ASP A 470 7.72 -21.95 -13.40
C ASP A 470 8.30 -20.88 -12.48
N VAL A 471 7.43 -20.18 -11.75
CA VAL A 471 7.79 -19.10 -10.81
C VAL A 471 7.22 -19.40 -9.43
N TRP A 472 8.03 -19.28 -8.38
CA TRP A 472 7.61 -19.45 -6.99
C TRP A 472 8.41 -18.53 -6.05
N SER A 473 8.05 -18.50 -4.77
CA SER A 473 8.74 -17.73 -3.72
C SER A 473 9.33 -18.64 -2.62
N PRO A 474 10.36 -18.18 -1.88
CA PRO A 474 10.86 -18.89 -0.69
C PRO A 474 9.84 -18.92 0.46
N THR A 475 8.88 -18.01 0.41
CA THR A 475 7.79 -17.81 1.37
C THR A 475 6.44 -18.19 0.74
N LEU A 476 5.40 -18.32 1.57
CA LEU A 476 4.05 -18.70 1.12
C LEU A 476 3.42 -17.64 0.21
N THR A 477 3.63 -16.36 0.53
CA THR A 477 3.28 -15.22 -0.32
C THR A 477 4.56 -14.67 -0.99
N PRO A 478 4.47 -14.08 -2.19
CA PRO A 478 3.26 -13.82 -2.97
C PRO A 478 2.78 -15.00 -3.84
N ILE A 479 3.56 -16.08 -3.99
CA ILE A 479 3.19 -17.24 -4.82
C ILE A 479 3.15 -18.50 -3.96
N ARG A 480 1.93 -18.96 -3.69
CA ARG A 480 1.70 -20.22 -3.00
C ARG A 480 1.80 -21.37 -3.99
N VAL A 481 2.72 -22.30 -3.74
CA VAL A 481 2.81 -23.57 -4.47
C VAL A 481 1.73 -24.52 -3.94
N GLU A 482 0.93 -25.06 -4.85
CA GLU A 482 -0.09 -26.06 -4.51
C GLU A 482 0.54 -27.30 -3.86
N ASN A 483 -0.03 -27.77 -2.76
CA ASN A 483 0.51 -28.87 -1.94
C ASN A 483 1.93 -28.64 -1.39
N GLY A 484 2.46 -27.41 -1.47
CA GLY A 484 3.74 -27.04 -0.88
C GLY A 484 3.69 -27.05 0.65
N SER A 485 4.81 -27.44 1.27
CA SER A 485 5.04 -27.29 2.71
C SER A 485 6.00 -26.15 2.97
N TYR A 486 5.65 -25.30 3.93
CA TYR A 486 6.47 -24.17 4.38
C TYR A 486 6.73 -24.32 5.87
N THR A 487 7.99 -24.23 6.28
CA THR A 487 8.37 -24.16 7.69
C THR A 487 8.93 -22.77 7.97
N VAL A 488 8.37 -22.10 8.97
CA VAL A 488 8.78 -20.76 9.38
C VAL A 488 9.19 -20.77 10.84
N ARG A 489 10.28 -20.09 11.16
CA ARG A 489 10.80 -19.96 12.53
C ARG A 489 10.97 -18.49 12.83
N HIS A 490 10.20 -17.99 13.78
CA HIS A 490 10.41 -16.67 14.35
C HIS A 490 11.27 -16.81 15.59
N GLY A 491 12.41 -16.10 15.62
CA GLY A 491 13.31 -16.00 16.76
C GLY A 491 13.57 -14.54 17.10
N GLN A 492 14.33 -14.29 18.17
CA GLN A 492 14.63 -12.91 18.59
C GLN A 492 15.70 -12.32 17.68
N GLY A 493 15.30 -11.29 16.93
CA GLY A 493 16.16 -10.62 15.96
C GLY A 493 16.18 -11.24 14.55
N TYR A 494 15.44 -12.31 14.28
CA TYR A 494 15.42 -12.94 12.96
C TYR A 494 14.15 -13.75 12.65
N SER A 495 13.93 -14.01 11.36
CA SER A 495 13.00 -15.03 10.89
C SER A 495 13.64 -15.93 9.84
N ARG A 496 13.32 -17.22 9.87
CA ARG A 496 13.80 -18.22 8.90
C ARG A 496 12.62 -18.87 8.19
N PHE A 497 12.72 -19.04 6.89
CA PHE A 497 11.75 -19.71 6.03
C PHE A 497 12.43 -20.84 5.29
N GLU A 498 11.75 -21.98 5.21
CA GLU A 498 12.24 -23.18 4.53
C GLU A 498 11.12 -23.74 3.66
N HIS A 499 11.40 -23.83 2.36
CA HIS A 499 10.45 -24.33 1.36
C HIS A 499 11.19 -25.18 0.33
N GLU A 500 10.50 -26.13 -0.26
CA GLU A 500 11.04 -26.94 -1.36
C GLU A 500 9.94 -27.22 -2.36
N SER A 501 10.27 -27.00 -3.63
CA SER A 501 9.36 -27.21 -4.75
C SER A 501 10.16 -27.44 -6.03
N HIS A 502 9.59 -28.16 -7.00
CA HIS A 502 10.21 -28.48 -8.28
C HIS A 502 11.62 -29.15 -8.19
N GLY A 503 11.90 -29.83 -7.07
CA GLY A 503 13.21 -30.41 -6.77
C GLY A 503 14.29 -29.37 -6.40
N VAL A 504 13.88 -28.18 -5.95
CA VAL A 504 14.74 -27.09 -5.51
C VAL A 504 14.36 -26.70 -4.08
N ALA A 505 15.28 -26.87 -3.14
CA ALA A 505 15.12 -26.43 -1.77
C ALA A 505 15.63 -25.00 -1.59
N VAL A 506 14.85 -24.17 -0.91
CA VAL A 506 15.16 -22.76 -0.64
C VAL A 506 15.05 -22.49 0.85
N GLY A 507 16.13 -21.97 1.42
CA GLY A 507 16.18 -21.41 2.77
C GLY A 507 16.36 -19.91 2.72
N LEU A 508 15.60 -19.17 3.51
CA LEU A 508 15.70 -17.72 3.64
C LEU A 508 15.84 -17.35 5.12
N VAL A 509 16.87 -16.59 5.49
CA VAL A 509 17.02 -15.99 6.82
C VAL A 509 17.00 -14.47 6.67
N GLN A 510 16.15 -13.80 7.43
CA GLN A 510 16.06 -12.34 7.47
C GLN A 510 16.38 -11.82 8.86
N PHE A 511 17.27 -10.83 8.96
CA PHE A 511 17.63 -10.18 10.21
C PHE A 511 18.12 -8.74 9.98
N VAL A 512 18.30 -7.99 11.08
CA VAL A 512 18.88 -6.64 11.08
C VAL A 512 20.15 -6.67 11.95
N PRO A 513 21.31 -6.19 11.48
CA PRO A 513 22.51 -6.06 12.31
C PRO A 513 22.31 -4.98 13.37
N LEU A 514 23.06 -5.06 14.47
CA LEU A 514 22.84 -4.19 15.64
C LEU A 514 23.04 -2.69 15.35
N ASP A 515 23.98 -2.36 14.45
CA ASP A 515 24.48 -0.98 14.32
C ASP A 515 24.06 -0.26 13.03
N ASP A 516 23.69 -1.00 11.97
CA ASP A 516 23.44 -0.42 10.65
C ASP A 516 21.97 -0.54 10.20
N PRO A 517 21.45 0.45 9.46
CA PRO A 517 20.07 0.49 8.99
C PRO A 517 19.86 -0.34 7.72
N VAL A 518 20.06 -1.66 7.82
CA VAL A 518 19.94 -2.60 6.70
C VAL A 518 19.27 -3.90 7.12
N LYS A 519 18.28 -4.34 6.34
CA LYS A 519 17.73 -5.69 6.37
C LYS A 519 18.62 -6.57 5.51
N ILE A 520 19.09 -7.67 6.09
CA ILE A 520 19.89 -8.68 5.40
C ILE A 520 19.01 -9.91 5.19
N ALA A 521 18.87 -10.33 3.94
CA ALA A 521 18.20 -11.56 3.56
C ALA A 521 19.21 -12.54 2.94
N LEU A 522 19.54 -13.59 3.70
CA LEU A 522 20.41 -14.69 3.25
C LEU A 522 19.56 -15.77 2.59
N ILE A 523 19.85 -16.08 1.34
CA ILE A 523 19.08 -17.01 0.52
C ILE A 523 19.98 -18.16 0.10
N LYS A 524 19.63 -19.36 0.51
CA LYS A 524 20.32 -20.60 0.11
C LYS A 524 19.42 -21.39 -0.84
N VAL A 525 19.91 -21.65 -2.05
CA VAL A 525 19.19 -22.43 -3.06
C VAL A 525 19.97 -23.71 -3.33
N THR A 526 19.31 -24.86 -3.19
CA THR A 526 19.92 -26.18 -3.41
C THR A 526 19.12 -26.96 -4.45
N ASN A 527 19.81 -27.47 -5.47
CA ASN A 527 19.20 -28.32 -6.49
C ASN A 527 19.20 -29.78 -6.02
N ASN A 528 18.06 -30.24 -5.51
CA ASN A 528 17.84 -31.63 -5.08
C ASN A 528 17.40 -32.56 -6.24
N SER A 529 17.18 -32.02 -7.43
CA SER A 529 16.78 -32.80 -8.59
C SER A 529 17.97 -33.51 -9.25
N ARG A 530 17.66 -34.43 -10.17
CA ARG A 530 18.68 -35.20 -10.93
C ARG A 530 19.23 -34.50 -12.17
N ARG A 531 18.66 -33.36 -12.58
CA ARG A 531 19.14 -32.58 -13.75
C ARG A 531 19.73 -31.24 -13.31
N THR A 532 20.59 -30.68 -14.16
CA THR A 532 21.06 -29.30 -13.97
C THR A 532 19.88 -28.34 -14.13
N ARG A 533 19.82 -27.29 -13.30
CA ARG A 533 18.78 -26.25 -13.32
C ARG A 533 19.38 -24.91 -13.72
N ASN A 534 18.74 -24.21 -14.66
CA ASN A 534 18.98 -22.80 -14.94
C ASN A 534 17.91 -22.01 -14.18
N LEU A 535 18.32 -21.21 -13.20
CA LEU A 535 17.41 -20.50 -12.33
C LEU A 535 17.69 -19.00 -12.38
N SER A 536 16.62 -18.22 -12.22
CA SER A 536 16.68 -16.79 -11.99
C SER A 536 16.15 -16.46 -10.60
N LEU A 537 16.80 -15.53 -9.91
CA LEU A 537 16.30 -14.93 -8.67
C LEU A 537 16.01 -13.45 -8.89
N THR A 538 14.84 -12.99 -8.44
CA THR A 538 14.45 -11.58 -8.51
C THR A 538 14.05 -11.05 -7.14
N ALA A 539 14.75 -10.02 -6.66
CA ALA A 539 14.37 -9.26 -5.47
C ALA A 539 13.48 -8.08 -5.89
N TYR A 540 12.33 -7.92 -5.23
CA TYR A 540 11.34 -6.90 -5.52
C TYR A 540 11.00 -6.08 -4.28
N VAL A 541 10.92 -4.76 -4.44
CA VAL A 541 10.42 -3.80 -3.44
C VAL A 541 9.54 -2.74 -4.08
N GLU A 542 8.40 -2.47 -3.46
CA GLU A 542 7.53 -1.34 -3.76
C GLU A 542 7.99 -0.15 -2.90
N TRP A 543 8.45 0.95 -3.52
CA TRP A 543 8.99 2.08 -2.77
C TRP A 543 7.90 2.98 -2.19
N VAL A 544 8.01 3.31 -0.90
CA VAL A 544 7.16 4.31 -0.23
C VAL A 544 7.94 5.58 0.09
N LEU A 545 9.06 5.48 0.81
CA LEU A 545 9.90 6.63 1.21
C LEU A 545 9.10 7.79 1.85
N GLY A 546 8.24 7.44 2.80
CA GLY A 546 7.32 8.36 3.49
C GLY A 546 6.22 7.63 4.26
N THR A 547 5.01 8.20 4.30
CA THR A 547 3.86 7.65 5.05
C THR A 547 3.02 6.67 4.24
N VAL A 548 2.53 7.09 3.08
CA VAL A 548 1.68 6.31 2.18
C VAL A 548 2.16 6.48 0.75
N ARG A 549 2.14 5.38 0.00
CA ARG A 549 2.65 5.31 -1.38
C ARG A 549 1.94 6.28 -2.31
N GLU A 550 0.61 6.38 -2.19
CA GLU A 550 -0.23 7.21 -3.05
C GLU A 550 0.24 8.67 -3.07
N ALA A 551 0.74 9.16 -1.93
CA ALA A 551 1.26 10.50 -1.79
C ALA A 551 2.70 10.67 -2.30
N THR A 552 3.55 9.64 -2.16
CA THR A 552 5.00 9.76 -2.39
C THR A 552 5.49 9.25 -3.74
N ALA A 553 4.85 8.21 -4.28
CA ALA A 553 5.23 7.53 -5.52
C ALA A 553 5.63 8.46 -6.70
N PRO A 554 4.91 9.57 -6.98
CA PRO A 554 5.23 10.43 -8.12
C PRO A 554 6.55 11.20 -7.97
N PHE A 555 7.06 11.30 -6.75
CA PHE A 555 8.26 12.06 -6.43
C PHE A 555 9.47 11.15 -6.20
N ILE A 556 9.27 9.83 -6.16
CA ILE A 556 10.36 8.88 -5.98
C ILE A 556 11.21 8.83 -7.25
N VAL A 557 12.52 8.90 -7.04
CA VAL A 557 13.53 8.78 -8.08
C VAL A 557 14.37 7.55 -7.81
N THR A 558 14.49 6.69 -8.81
CA THR A 558 15.40 5.54 -8.79
C THR A 558 16.63 5.77 -9.68
N GLU A 559 17.76 5.21 -9.29
CA GLU A 559 19.01 5.21 -10.06
C GLU A 559 19.82 3.96 -9.73
N ILE A 560 20.67 3.51 -10.66
CA ILE A 560 21.70 2.52 -10.36
C ILE A 560 22.97 3.27 -9.96
N ASP A 561 23.47 2.96 -8.77
CA ASP A 561 24.73 3.49 -8.28
C ASP A 561 25.89 2.91 -9.09
N ALA A 562 26.75 3.79 -9.63
CA ALA A 562 27.83 3.38 -10.52
C ALA A 562 28.96 2.62 -9.81
N GLU A 563 29.13 2.82 -8.50
CA GLU A 563 30.21 2.23 -7.71
C GLU A 563 29.85 0.83 -7.23
N THR A 564 28.66 0.66 -6.67
CA THR A 564 28.20 -0.62 -6.12
C THR A 564 27.36 -1.42 -7.11
N GLY A 565 26.72 -0.79 -8.09
CA GLY A 565 25.69 -1.40 -8.94
C GLY A 565 24.33 -1.57 -8.26
N ALA A 566 24.18 -1.17 -6.99
CA ALA A 566 22.92 -1.25 -6.26
C ALA A 566 21.90 -0.24 -6.81
N MET A 567 20.60 -0.51 -6.62
CA MET A 567 19.57 0.46 -6.93
C MET A 567 19.36 1.40 -5.75
N PHE A 568 19.53 2.70 -5.97
CA PHE A 568 19.15 3.75 -5.03
C PHE A 568 17.75 4.27 -5.33
N ALA A 569 17.04 4.64 -4.27
CA ALA A 569 15.73 5.27 -4.31
C ALA A 569 15.67 6.45 -3.33
N ARG A 570 15.13 7.59 -3.78
CA ARG A 570 15.06 8.83 -2.99
C ARG A 570 13.73 9.54 -3.17
N ASN A 571 13.28 10.25 -2.15
CA ASN A 571 12.12 11.15 -2.21
C ASN A 571 12.57 12.58 -1.86
N PRO A 572 13.08 13.36 -2.83
CA PRO A 572 13.76 14.63 -2.57
C PRO A 572 12.83 15.76 -2.13
N VAL A 573 11.50 15.58 -2.24
CA VAL A 573 10.51 16.57 -1.77
C VAL A 573 10.08 16.34 -0.33
N SER A 574 10.49 15.23 0.30
CA SER A 574 10.24 14.97 1.71
C SER A 574 10.95 16.01 2.58
N ASN A 575 10.20 16.65 3.49
CA ASN A 575 10.72 17.70 4.36
C ASN A 575 11.76 17.17 5.36
N ASP A 576 11.44 16.06 6.04
CA ASP A 576 12.26 15.52 7.12
C ASP A 576 13.28 14.48 6.63
N PHE A 577 13.00 13.80 5.50
CA PHE A 577 13.79 12.65 5.01
C PHE A 577 14.32 12.83 3.59
N GLY A 578 14.20 14.03 2.98
CA GLY A 578 14.53 14.24 1.55
C GLY A 578 16.00 14.01 1.18
N GLY A 579 16.92 14.10 2.16
CA GLY A 579 18.34 13.78 1.96
C GLY A 579 18.68 12.28 2.04
N ARG A 580 17.75 11.44 2.52
CA ARG A 580 17.99 10.01 2.73
C ARG A 580 18.06 9.25 1.41
N VAL A 581 18.88 8.20 1.40
CA VAL A 581 19.05 7.30 0.25
C VAL A 581 18.70 5.89 0.67
N SER A 582 17.57 5.38 0.17
CA SER A 582 17.23 3.97 0.30
C SER A 582 17.94 3.18 -0.79
N PHE A 583 18.28 1.92 -0.51
CA PHE A 583 18.98 1.08 -1.45
C PHE A 583 18.44 -0.36 -1.44
N LEU A 584 18.46 -0.99 -2.62
CA LEU A 584 18.28 -2.42 -2.82
C LEU A 584 19.53 -2.96 -3.52
N ASP A 585 20.11 -4.03 -2.99
CA ASP A 585 21.26 -4.71 -3.57
C ASP A 585 21.07 -6.23 -3.59
N LEU A 586 21.58 -6.88 -4.64
CA LEU A 586 21.58 -8.33 -4.81
C LEU A 586 23.03 -8.84 -4.88
N ASP A 587 23.83 -8.49 -3.86
CA ASP A 587 25.25 -8.87 -3.74
C ASP A 587 26.11 -8.44 -4.96
N GLY A 588 25.70 -7.37 -5.66
CA GLY A 588 26.33 -6.94 -6.91
C GLY A 588 26.15 -7.93 -8.08
N ARG A 589 25.29 -8.93 -7.96
CA ARG A 589 25.03 -9.97 -8.98
C ARG A 589 23.91 -9.62 -9.94
N GLN A 590 23.21 -8.51 -9.71
CA GLN A 590 22.13 -8.05 -10.57
C GLN A 590 22.61 -7.87 -12.01
N ASN A 591 21.99 -8.59 -12.94
CA ASN A 591 22.29 -8.53 -14.38
C ASN A 591 21.21 -7.79 -15.17
N SER A 592 20.00 -7.68 -14.62
CA SER A 592 18.94 -6.85 -15.16
C SER A 592 18.06 -6.27 -14.04
N TRP A 593 17.42 -5.13 -14.30
CA TRP A 593 16.60 -4.43 -13.32
C TRP A 593 15.47 -3.60 -13.92
N THR A 594 14.51 -3.20 -13.10
CA THR A 594 13.57 -2.13 -13.45
C THR A 594 13.14 -1.32 -12.22
N GLY A 595 13.05 -0.01 -12.42
CA GLY A 595 12.46 0.95 -11.50
C GLY A 595 10.97 1.22 -11.76
N ASP A 596 10.37 0.54 -12.75
CA ASP A 596 8.98 0.73 -13.18
C ASP A 596 8.12 -0.49 -12.83
N ARG A 597 7.22 -0.31 -11.87
CA ARG A 597 6.30 -1.32 -11.37
C ARG A 597 5.30 -1.76 -12.44
N ALA A 598 4.93 -0.86 -13.36
CA ALA A 598 4.01 -1.20 -14.44
C ALA A 598 4.65 -2.19 -15.43
N GLU A 599 5.96 -2.13 -15.62
CA GLU A 599 6.73 -3.13 -16.36
C GLU A 599 6.75 -4.48 -15.63
N PHE A 600 7.06 -4.46 -14.33
CA PHE A 600 7.25 -5.70 -13.56
C PHE A 600 5.95 -6.46 -13.33
N ILE A 601 4.95 -5.79 -12.74
CA ILE A 601 3.66 -6.40 -12.36
C ILE A 601 2.71 -6.47 -13.56
N GLY A 602 2.71 -5.44 -14.41
CA GLY A 602 1.75 -5.27 -15.49
C GLY A 602 0.48 -4.54 -15.06
N ARG A 603 -0.19 -3.90 -16.04
CA ARG A 603 -1.50 -3.25 -15.82
C ARG A 603 -2.52 -4.29 -15.35
N ASN A 604 -3.17 -4.01 -14.21
CA ASN A 604 -4.07 -4.94 -13.54
C ASN A 604 -3.43 -6.29 -13.13
N GLY A 605 -2.10 -6.34 -12.99
CA GLY A 605 -1.38 -7.52 -12.48
C GLY A 605 -1.35 -7.57 -10.95
N THR A 606 -0.65 -8.59 -10.41
CA THR A 606 -0.39 -8.75 -8.97
C THR A 606 1.01 -9.35 -8.77
N LEU A 607 1.57 -9.25 -7.55
CA LEU A 607 2.82 -9.93 -7.22
C LEU A 607 2.74 -11.46 -7.28
N GLY A 608 1.54 -12.05 -7.17
CA GLY A 608 1.36 -13.49 -7.37
C GLY A 608 1.45 -13.94 -8.84
N ARG A 609 1.35 -13.00 -9.79
CA ARG A 609 1.43 -13.26 -11.24
C ARG A 609 2.11 -12.08 -11.98
N PRO A 610 3.39 -11.78 -11.70
CA PRO A 610 4.06 -10.62 -12.29
C PRO A 610 4.39 -10.89 -13.77
N ILE A 611 3.93 -10.01 -14.66
CA ILE A 611 4.02 -10.22 -16.11
C ILE A 611 5.46 -10.37 -16.61
N ALA A 612 6.42 -9.65 -15.99
CA ALA A 612 7.82 -9.71 -16.40
C ALA A 612 8.41 -11.12 -16.20
N LEU A 613 8.10 -11.79 -15.09
CA LEU A 613 8.60 -13.13 -14.82
C LEU A 613 7.88 -14.20 -15.65
N LEU A 614 6.58 -14.01 -15.91
CA LEU A 614 5.81 -14.91 -16.76
C LEU A 614 6.26 -14.89 -18.23
N ARG A 615 6.71 -13.73 -18.73
CA ARG A 615 7.28 -13.62 -20.08
C ARG A 615 8.68 -14.21 -20.20
N GLY A 616 9.44 -14.28 -19.09
CA GLY A 616 10.82 -14.76 -19.08
C GLY A 616 11.81 -13.87 -19.82
N THR A 617 11.45 -12.61 -20.10
CA THR A 617 12.32 -11.62 -20.74
C THR A 617 13.13 -10.87 -19.69
N SER A 618 14.39 -10.55 -20.00
CA SER A 618 15.21 -9.66 -19.16
C SER A 618 14.49 -8.35 -18.87
N LEU A 619 14.68 -7.81 -17.67
CA LEU A 619 14.14 -6.51 -17.29
C LEU A 619 14.79 -5.37 -18.13
N SER A 620 14.08 -4.27 -18.31
CA SER A 620 14.44 -3.21 -19.26
C SER A 620 15.68 -2.38 -18.90
N ASN A 621 16.24 -2.56 -17.70
CA ASN A 621 17.32 -1.76 -17.12
C ASN A 621 16.98 -0.27 -16.95
N ARG A 622 15.70 0.07 -16.87
CA ARG A 622 15.24 1.45 -16.70
C ARG A 622 15.12 1.82 -15.23
N THR A 623 15.66 2.98 -14.87
CA THR A 623 15.47 3.66 -13.58
C THR A 623 15.28 5.15 -13.84
N GLY A 624 14.66 5.87 -12.90
CA GLY A 624 14.53 7.32 -13.04
C GLY A 624 13.41 7.91 -12.21
N ALA A 625 13.02 9.12 -12.58
CA ALA A 625 11.92 9.86 -11.98
C ALA A 625 10.65 9.74 -12.84
N GLY A 626 9.48 9.81 -12.21
CA GLY A 626 8.19 9.87 -12.90
C GLY A 626 7.54 8.53 -13.23
N PHE A 627 8.20 7.39 -12.96
CA PHE A 627 7.62 6.06 -13.08
C PHE A 627 6.58 5.76 -12.01
N ASP A 628 5.88 4.63 -12.14
CA ASP A 628 5.25 3.95 -11.01
C ASP A 628 6.37 3.21 -10.25
N PRO A 629 6.93 3.74 -9.14
CA PRO A 629 8.24 3.32 -8.66
C PRO A 629 8.19 1.93 -8.02
N CYS A 630 9.18 1.11 -8.36
CA CYS A 630 9.60 -0.09 -7.62
C CYS A 630 11.11 -0.26 -7.70
N GLY A 631 11.65 -1.29 -7.05
CA GLY A 631 12.97 -1.82 -7.33
C GLY A 631 12.87 -3.31 -7.59
N ALA A 632 13.17 -3.71 -8.82
CA ALA A 632 13.30 -5.12 -9.18
C ALA A 632 14.74 -5.36 -9.65
N LEU A 633 15.47 -6.25 -8.98
CA LEU A 633 16.82 -6.68 -9.35
C LEU A 633 16.80 -8.18 -9.62
N GLN A 634 17.32 -8.59 -10.78
CA GLN A 634 17.36 -10.00 -11.18
C GLN A 634 18.79 -10.47 -11.42
N THR A 635 19.06 -11.72 -11.07
CA THR A 635 20.29 -12.45 -11.43
C THR A 635 19.95 -13.86 -11.91
N THR A 636 20.80 -14.44 -12.75
CA THR A 636 20.64 -15.80 -13.29
C THR A 636 21.83 -16.67 -12.87
N PHE A 637 21.59 -17.94 -12.63
CA PHE A 637 22.62 -18.89 -12.20
C PHE A 637 22.28 -20.33 -12.56
N ARG A 638 23.30 -21.19 -12.56
CA ARG A 638 23.17 -22.60 -12.96
C ARG A 638 23.61 -23.52 -11.83
N LEU A 639 22.76 -24.47 -11.46
CA LEU A 639 23.04 -25.45 -10.41
C LEU A 639 23.07 -26.87 -10.96
N LYS A 640 24.20 -27.56 -10.82
CA LYS A 640 24.30 -29.01 -11.05
C LYS A 640 23.45 -29.78 -10.03
N PRO A 641 23.08 -31.05 -10.29
CA PRO A 641 22.47 -31.92 -9.28
C PRO A 641 23.27 -31.92 -7.97
N GLY A 642 22.60 -31.73 -6.83
CA GLY A 642 23.22 -31.61 -5.50
C GLY A 642 23.97 -30.30 -5.25
N GLY A 643 24.08 -29.42 -6.25
CA GLY A 643 24.74 -28.13 -6.13
C GLY A 643 23.92 -27.14 -5.32
N ALA A 644 24.59 -26.28 -4.56
CA ALA A 644 23.99 -25.20 -3.79
C ALA A 644 24.68 -23.86 -4.07
N ILE A 645 23.94 -22.77 -3.91
CA ILE A 645 24.44 -21.40 -3.96
C ILE A 645 23.82 -20.59 -2.82
N GLU A 646 24.60 -19.65 -2.29
CA GLU A 646 24.15 -18.63 -1.35
C GLU A 646 24.18 -17.26 -2.03
N MET A 647 23.13 -16.48 -1.79
CA MET A 647 22.91 -15.14 -2.31
C MET A 647 22.41 -14.23 -1.19
N VAL A 648 22.68 -12.94 -1.32
CA VAL A 648 22.33 -11.94 -0.30
C VAL A 648 21.50 -10.84 -0.95
N VAL A 649 20.40 -10.48 -0.31
CA VAL A 649 19.67 -9.24 -0.62
C VAL A 649 19.82 -8.27 0.54
N LEU A 650 20.25 -7.05 0.23
CA LEU A 650 20.35 -5.95 1.19
C LEU A 650 19.28 -4.91 0.87
N LEU A 651 18.46 -4.56 1.86
CA LEU A 651 17.48 -3.48 1.78
C LEU A 651 17.70 -2.52 2.93
N GLY A 652 18.05 -1.27 2.66
CA GLY A 652 18.39 -0.33 3.73
C GLY A 652 18.16 1.13 3.37
N GLN A 653 18.55 2.02 4.28
CA GLN A 653 18.55 3.45 4.03
C GLN A 653 19.69 4.14 4.78
N ALA A 654 20.42 5.02 4.10
CA ALA A 654 21.52 5.79 4.67
C ALA A 654 21.25 7.31 4.60
N ALA A 655 22.09 8.07 5.32
CA ALA A 655 22.04 9.53 5.32
C ALA A 655 22.47 10.18 4.00
N THR A 656 23.38 9.51 3.27
CA THR A 656 23.98 10.00 2.03
C THR A 656 24.25 8.82 1.09
N PRO A 657 24.41 9.05 -0.22
CA PRO A 657 24.82 7.98 -1.14
C PRO A 657 26.15 7.34 -0.72
N THR A 658 27.16 8.11 -0.32
CA THR A 658 28.43 7.57 0.18
C THR A 658 28.26 6.64 1.36
N ARG A 659 27.41 7.00 2.33
CA ARG A 659 27.15 6.12 3.46
C ARG A 659 26.37 4.86 3.04
N ALA A 660 25.50 4.93 2.04
CA ALA A 660 24.85 3.74 1.48
C ALA A 660 25.89 2.81 0.84
N GLN A 661 26.82 3.35 0.05
CA GLN A 661 27.91 2.58 -0.57
C GLN A 661 28.78 1.90 0.50
N GLU A 662 29.17 2.60 1.56
CA GLU A 662 29.94 2.04 2.68
C GLU A 662 29.22 0.86 3.36
N VAL A 663 27.91 1.00 3.62
CA VAL A 663 27.09 -0.06 4.24
C VAL A 663 27.01 -1.27 3.31
N ILE A 664 26.75 -1.06 2.01
CA ILE A 664 26.70 -2.13 1.02
C ILE A 664 28.06 -2.85 0.95
N ALA A 665 29.16 -2.12 0.80
CA ALA A 665 30.50 -2.68 0.71
C ALA A 665 30.89 -3.49 1.96
N LYS A 666 30.51 -2.99 3.15
CA LYS A 666 30.70 -3.71 4.43
C LYS A 666 30.01 -5.06 4.41
N TYR A 667 28.73 -5.13 4.05
CA TYR A 667 27.96 -6.38 4.15
C TYR A 667 28.15 -7.34 2.97
N ARG A 668 28.72 -6.90 1.84
CA ARG A 668 29.20 -7.80 0.77
C ARG A 668 30.45 -8.59 1.16
N THR A 669 31.28 -8.03 2.05
CA THR A 669 32.58 -8.63 2.43
C THR A 669 32.58 -9.24 3.83
N ALA A 670 31.61 -8.88 4.67
CA ALA A 670 31.45 -9.44 6.00
C ALA A 670 31.07 -10.93 5.97
N ASP A 671 31.52 -11.68 6.97
CA ASP A 671 30.95 -12.99 7.28
C ASP A 671 29.56 -12.80 7.89
N LEU A 672 28.54 -12.94 7.06
CA LEU A 672 27.15 -12.70 7.46
C LEU A 672 26.63 -13.73 8.47
N ASN A 673 27.24 -14.92 8.55
CA ASN A 673 26.93 -15.87 9.62
C ASN A 673 27.46 -15.35 10.96
N ALA A 674 28.68 -14.80 11.00
CA ALA A 674 29.21 -14.15 12.20
C ALA A 674 28.41 -12.91 12.62
N VAL A 675 27.90 -12.12 11.66
CA VAL A 675 26.99 -11.00 11.95
C VAL A 675 25.67 -11.52 12.55
N PHE A 676 25.10 -12.59 11.98
CA PHE A 676 23.91 -13.23 12.51
C PHE A 676 24.12 -13.79 13.93
N ASP A 677 25.26 -14.44 14.18
CA ASP A 677 25.64 -14.94 15.51
C ASP A 677 25.79 -13.80 16.52
N THR A 678 26.30 -12.65 16.10
CA THR A 678 26.38 -11.46 16.95
C THR A 678 24.98 -10.97 17.37
N VAL A 679 24.02 -10.97 16.45
CA VAL A 679 22.62 -10.59 16.74
C VAL A 679 21.96 -11.58 17.70
N THR A 680 22.10 -12.88 17.45
CA THR A 680 21.49 -13.91 18.30
C THR A 680 22.11 -13.92 19.70
N LYS A 681 23.43 -13.75 19.79
CA LYS A 681 24.15 -13.60 21.06
C LYS A 681 23.69 -12.37 21.85
N PHE A 682 23.53 -11.23 21.18
CA PHE A 682 23.00 -10.02 21.82
C PHE A 682 21.63 -10.26 22.48
N TRP A 683 20.73 -10.96 21.79
CA TRP A 683 19.41 -11.28 22.35
C TRP A 683 19.49 -12.32 23.46
N ASP A 684 20.38 -13.31 23.34
CA ASP A 684 20.61 -14.29 24.40
C ASP A 684 21.12 -13.64 25.69
N GLU A 685 22.11 -12.75 25.58
CA GLU A 685 22.66 -12.01 26.71
C GLU A 685 21.63 -11.04 27.31
N SER A 686 20.87 -10.35 26.46
CA SER A 686 19.87 -9.38 26.92
C SER A 686 18.72 -10.06 27.65
N LEU A 687 18.17 -11.13 27.09
CA LEU A 687 16.99 -11.82 27.62
C LEU A 687 17.37 -12.83 28.72
N GLY A 688 18.62 -13.30 28.76
CA GLY A 688 19.12 -14.23 29.77
C GLY A 688 19.36 -13.63 31.16
N LYS A 689 19.27 -12.31 31.34
CA LYS A 689 19.53 -11.64 32.63
C LYS A 689 18.53 -11.98 33.73
N VAL A 690 17.27 -12.19 33.34
CA VAL A 690 16.19 -12.60 34.24
C VAL A 690 15.59 -13.86 33.67
N GLN A 691 15.64 -14.94 34.43
CA GLN A 691 15.05 -16.22 34.07
C GLN A 691 14.26 -16.74 35.26
N ILE A 692 13.05 -17.20 35.01
CA ILE A 692 12.24 -17.96 35.94
C ILE A 692 12.27 -19.43 35.54
N LYS A 693 12.07 -20.29 36.54
CA LYS A 693 11.80 -21.71 36.34
C LYS A 693 10.66 -22.09 37.26
N THR A 694 9.55 -22.50 36.67
CA THR A 694 8.32 -22.80 37.39
C THR A 694 7.76 -24.16 36.97
N PRO A 695 6.78 -24.71 37.71
CA PRO A 695 6.04 -25.88 37.24
C PRO A 695 5.25 -25.64 35.94
N ASP A 696 5.01 -24.37 35.57
CA ASP A 696 4.33 -23.99 34.33
C ASP A 696 5.36 -23.62 33.26
N ARG A 697 5.59 -24.56 32.33
CA ARG A 697 6.55 -24.39 31.25
C ARG A 697 6.15 -23.28 30.26
N ALA A 698 4.86 -22.99 30.09
CA ALA A 698 4.42 -21.92 29.20
C ALA A 698 4.78 -20.55 29.77
N LEU A 699 4.59 -20.37 31.09
CA LEU A 699 4.99 -19.16 31.80
C LEU A 699 6.50 -18.91 31.67
N ASP A 700 7.31 -19.95 31.88
CA ASP A 700 8.77 -19.86 31.73
C ASP A 700 9.16 -19.37 30.33
N ILE A 701 8.61 -19.94 29.27
CA ILE A 701 8.92 -19.55 27.88
C ILE A 701 8.61 -18.07 27.64
N LEU A 702 7.42 -17.62 28.06
CA LEU A 702 6.98 -16.24 27.80
C LEU A 702 7.81 -15.21 28.56
N VAL A 703 7.98 -15.39 29.88
CA VAL A 703 8.68 -14.42 30.74
C VAL A 703 10.17 -14.37 30.42
N ASN A 704 10.79 -15.51 30.16
CA ASN A 704 12.24 -15.59 29.97
C ASN A 704 12.72 -15.01 28.64
N ARG A 705 11.83 -14.80 27.67
CA ARG A 705 12.27 -14.46 26.31
C ARG A 705 11.31 -13.61 25.52
N TRP A 706 10.05 -14.02 25.41
CA TRP A 706 9.11 -13.41 24.45
C TRP A 706 8.56 -12.06 24.92
N LEU A 707 8.15 -11.94 26.18
CA LEU A 707 7.58 -10.68 26.70
C LEU A 707 8.62 -9.53 26.77
N PRO A 708 9.85 -9.75 27.27
CA PRO A 708 10.85 -8.69 27.27
C PRO A 708 11.33 -8.33 25.86
N TYR A 709 11.43 -9.32 24.95
CA TYR A 709 11.72 -9.08 23.54
C TYR A 709 10.65 -8.19 22.91
N GLN A 710 9.37 -8.55 23.04
CA GLN A 710 8.24 -7.78 22.52
C GLN A 710 8.26 -6.33 23.04
N THR A 711 8.53 -6.15 24.33
CA THR A 711 8.60 -4.81 24.93
C THR A 711 9.72 -3.99 24.30
N LEU A 712 10.94 -4.53 24.23
CA LEU A 712 12.07 -3.78 23.70
C LEU A 712 11.93 -3.53 22.18
N VAL A 713 11.67 -4.57 21.40
CA VAL A 713 11.67 -4.48 19.94
C VAL A 713 10.43 -3.78 19.41
N CYS A 714 9.22 -4.15 19.84
CA CYS A 714 7.98 -3.61 19.28
C CYS A 714 7.65 -2.23 19.87
N ARG A 715 7.79 -2.06 21.19
CA ARG A 715 7.30 -0.87 21.90
C ARG A 715 8.32 0.25 22.00
N VAL A 716 9.59 -0.09 22.24
CA VAL A 716 10.65 0.91 22.43
C VAL A 716 11.38 1.24 21.13
N TRP A 717 11.87 0.24 20.39
CA TRP A 717 12.64 0.48 19.17
C TRP A 717 11.76 0.74 17.95
N ALA A 718 10.93 -0.23 17.56
CA ALA A 718 10.12 -0.15 16.35
C ALA A 718 8.94 0.83 16.48
N ARG A 719 8.33 0.90 17.67
CA ARG A 719 7.06 1.59 17.93
C ARG A 719 6.01 1.19 16.89
N SER A 720 5.96 -0.12 16.63
CA SER A 720 5.22 -0.73 15.52
C SER A 720 4.91 -2.20 15.78
N ALA A 721 3.79 -2.66 15.24
CA ALA A 721 3.30 -4.03 15.19
C ALA A 721 2.25 -4.14 14.06
N PHE A 722 1.61 -5.32 13.91
CA PHE A 722 0.69 -5.58 12.81
C PHE A 722 -0.43 -4.54 12.70
N TYR A 723 -1.19 -4.35 13.79
CA TYR A 723 -2.34 -3.45 13.78
C TYR A 723 -1.98 -1.99 13.96
N GLN A 724 -0.77 -1.64 14.40
CA GLN A 724 -0.41 -0.26 14.70
C GLN A 724 1.04 0.04 14.34
N SER A 725 1.26 1.05 13.50
CA SER A 725 2.59 1.55 13.15
C SER A 725 2.63 3.07 13.29
N SER A 726 3.14 3.57 14.42
CA SER A 726 3.11 5.01 14.77
C SER A 726 4.48 5.68 14.73
N GLY A 727 5.56 4.99 15.07
CA GLY A 727 6.90 5.59 15.16
C GLY A 727 7.08 6.63 16.28
N ALA A 728 6.01 7.08 16.93
CA ALA A 728 6.01 8.09 17.98
C ALA A 728 6.15 7.49 19.38
N TYR A 729 6.72 8.26 20.31
CA TYR A 729 6.68 7.95 21.73
C TYR A 729 5.37 8.50 22.33
N GLY A 730 4.62 7.68 23.03
CA GLY A 730 3.60 8.08 23.99
C GLY A 730 4.24 8.27 25.37
N PHE A 731 3.83 9.31 26.09
CA PHE A 731 4.42 9.64 27.39
C PHE A 731 4.16 8.53 28.41
N ARG A 732 2.87 8.26 28.67
CA ARG A 732 2.44 7.21 29.60
C ARG A 732 2.84 5.81 29.14
N ASP A 733 2.61 5.49 27.87
CA ASP A 733 2.73 4.12 27.38
C ASP A 733 4.18 3.63 27.43
N GLN A 734 5.13 4.41 26.93
CA GLN A 734 6.53 3.98 26.93
C GLN A 734 7.22 4.11 28.29
N LEU A 735 6.69 4.95 29.20
CA LEU A 735 7.09 4.92 30.61
C LEU A 735 6.68 3.59 31.27
N GLN A 736 5.43 3.13 31.07
CA GLN A 736 5.00 1.81 31.54
C GLN A 736 5.84 0.69 30.92
N ASP A 737 6.05 0.71 29.60
CA ASP A 737 6.89 -0.28 28.91
C ASP A 737 8.31 -0.30 29.50
N SER A 738 8.85 0.85 29.93
CA SER A 738 10.20 0.94 30.52
C SER A 738 10.33 0.26 31.88
N THR A 739 9.24 0.05 32.63
CA THR A 739 9.30 -0.62 33.94
C THR A 739 9.85 -2.04 33.85
N SER A 740 9.40 -2.83 32.86
CA SER A 740 9.92 -4.18 32.63
C SER A 740 11.38 -4.17 32.16
N LEU A 741 11.83 -3.07 31.57
CA LEU A 741 13.20 -2.88 31.11
C LEU A 741 14.16 -2.41 32.20
N CYS A 742 13.67 -1.95 33.36
CA CYS A 742 14.54 -1.52 34.47
C CYS A 742 15.52 -2.61 34.91
N VAL A 743 15.15 -3.89 34.80
CA VAL A 743 16.01 -5.04 35.15
C VAL A 743 16.74 -5.60 33.91
N VAL A 744 16.03 -5.75 32.79
CA VAL A 744 16.55 -6.41 31.58
C VAL A 744 17.48 -5.48 30.78
N SER A 745 17.16 -4.19 30.70
CA SER A 745 17.98 -3.17 30.04
C SER A 745 17.92 -1.81 30.77
N PRO A 746 18.59 -1.69 31.94
CA PRO A 746 18.54 -0.46 32.74
C PRO A 746 19.00 0.77 31.95
N ALA A 747 19.99 0.63 31.07
CA ALA A 747 20.47 1.72 30.22
C ALA A 747 19.38 2.25 29.26
N THR A 748 18.58 1.36 28.68
CA THR A 748 17.45 1.74 27.83
C THR A 748 16.36 2.44 28.63
N ALA A 749 16.00 1.91 29.81
CA ALA A 749 15.02 2.51 30.70
C ALA A 749 15.45 3.94 31.12
N ARG A 750 16.71 4.11 31.52
CA ARG A 750 17.29 5.43 31.86
C ARG A 750 17.24 6.40 30.68
N SER A 751 17.60 5.95 29.48
CA SER A 751 17.54 6.77 28.28
C SER A 751 16.12 7.25 28.00
N HIS A 752 15.11 6.40 28.19
CA HIS A 752 13.72 6.78 27.99
C HIS A 752 13.20 7.71 29.10
N LEU A 753 13.55 7.47 30.37
CA LEU A 753 13.22 8.38 31.48
C LEU A 753 13.71 9.80 31.22
N LEU A 754 14.97 9.96 30.80
CA LEU A 754 15.52 11.27 30.45
C LEU A 754 14.83 11.90 29.24
N ARG A 755 14.43 11.07 28.26
CA ARG A 755 13.67 11.52 27.09
C ARG A 755 12.27 11.98 27.46
N ALA A 756 11.57 11.29 28.36
CA ALA A 756 10.25 11.68 28.83
C ALA A 756 10.33 12.93 29.71
N ALA A 757 11.30 12.99 30.63
CA ALA A 757 11.52 14.17 31.48
C ALA A 757 11.76 15.45 30.67
N SER A 758 12.46 15.38 29.53
CA SER A 758 12.66 16.55 28.66
C SER A 758 11.39 17.03 27.94
N ARG A 759 10.27 16.30 28.05
CA ARG A 759 8.96 16.66 27.49
C ARG A 759 7.97 17.19 28.53
N GLN A 760 8.40 17.37 29.77
CA GLN A 760 7.61 18.02 30.81
C GLN A 760 7.76 19.54 30.73
N PHE A 761 6.63 20.25 30.81
CA PHE A 761 6.58 21.70 30.86
C PHE A 761 6.69 22.20 32.31
N ALA A 762 7.00 23.48 32.48
CA ALA A 762 7.20 24.09 33.80
C ALA A 762 5.96 23.98 34.71
N GLU A 763 4.76 23.99 34.11
CA GLU A 763 3.49 23.83 34.82
C GLU A 763 3.21 22.38 35.27
N GLY A 764 4.06 21.43 34.87
CA GLY A 764 4.03 20.02 35.27
C GLY A 764 3.25 19.10 34.34
N ASP A 765 2.48 19.64 33.39
CA ASP A 765 1.90 18.88 32.27
C ASP A 765 2.95 18.55 31.21
N VAL A 766 2.60 17.70 30.24
CA VAL A 766 3.57 17.04 29.35
C VAL A 766 3.07 16.99 27.91
N GLN A 767 3.98 16.70 26.97
CA GLN A 767 3.56 16.22 25.65
C GLN A 767 3.00 14.80 25.79
N HIS A 768 1.74 14.58 25.41
CA HIS A 768 1.07 13.28 25.45
C HIS A 768 1.75 12.24 24.54
N TRP A 769 2.16 12.69 23.36
CA TRP A 769 3.03 11.95 22.46
C TRP A 769 3.92 12.90 21.67
N TRP A 770 5.06 12.40 21.17
CA TRP A 770 5.97 13.16 20.29
C TRP A 770 6.71 12.26 19.30
N LEU A 771 7.10 12.86 18.17
CA LEU A 771 7.98 12.27 17.18
C LEU A 771 9.44 12.34 17.66
N PRO A 772 10.20 11.24 17.66
CA PRO A 772 11.58 11.20 18.11
C PRO A 772 12.49 12.21 17.40
N GLU A 773 12.31 12.40 16.09
CA GLU A 773 13.21 13.14 15.21
C GLU A 773 13.02 14.65 15.32
N THR A 774 11.77 15.10 15.44
CA THR A 774 11.41 16.52 15.38
C THR A 774 10.93 17.09 16.71
N GLY A 775 10.54 16.24 17.66
CA GLY A 775 9.88 16.66 18.91
C GLY A 775 8.46 17.21 18.71
N ARG A 776 7.94 17.25 17.48
CA ARG A 776 6.54 17.59 17.19
C ARG A 776 5.63 16.57 17.87
N GLY A 777 4.59 17.06 18.51
CA GLY A 777 3.73 16.27 19.36
C GLY A 777 2.60 17.10 19.93
N VAL A 778 1.71 16.47 20.67
CA VAL A 778 0.54 17.13 21.25
C VAL A 778 0.76 17.34 22.74
N ARG A 779 0.66 18.59 23.21
CA ARG A 779 0.55 18.92 24.64
C ARG A 779 -0.90 18.78 25.06
N THR A 780 -1.17 17.95 26.08
CA THR A 780 -2.52 17.78 26.61
C THR A 780 -2.53 18.01 28.12
N ARG A 781 -3.72 18.15 28.70
CA ARG A 781 -3.93 18.21 30.16
C ARG A 781 -4.48 16.90 30.71
N VAL A 782 -4.22 15.78 30.02
CA VAL A 782 -4.60 14.44 30.49
C VAL A 782 -3.95 14.19 31.85
N SER A 783 -4.79 13.94 32.86
CA SER A 783 -4.38 14.06 34.26
C SER A 783 -3.46 12.96 34.76
N ASP A 784 -3.45 11.80 34.09
CA ASP A 784 -2.63 10.64 34.46
C ASP A 784 -1.25 10.64 33.81
N ASP A 785 -1.03 11.33 32.67
CA ASP A 785 0.30 11.36 32.04
C ASP A 785 1.41 11.82 33.02
N ARG A 786 1.12 12.85 33.83
CA ARG A 786 2.05 13.44 34.81
C ARG A 786 2.45 12.52 35.96
N ILE A 787 1.68 11.47 36.29
CA ILE A 787 1.99 10.58 37.42
C ILE A 787 2.97 9.47 37.04
N TRP A 788 3.09 9.15 35.74
CA TRP A 788 3.91 8.04 35.28
C TRP A 788 5.40 8.31 35.41
N LEU A 789 5.85 9.53 35.14
CA LEU A 789 7.27 9.86 35.22
C LEU A 789 7.86 9.66 36.63
N PRO A 790 7.28 10.22 37.72
CA PRO A 790 7.79 9.98 39.06
C PRO A 790 7.66 8.51 39.47
N TYR A 791 6.56 7.83 39.13
CA TYR A 791 6.38 6.40 39.44
C TYR A 791 7.50 5.53 38.86
N VAL A 792 7.78 5.68 37.56
CA VAL A 792 8.80 4.87 36.89
C VAL A 792 10.21 5.29 37.31
N ALA A 793 10.43 6.58 37.59
CA ALA A 793 11.70 7.04 38.14
C ALA A 793 11.99 6.43 39.52
N THR A 794 10.99 6.37 40.41
CA THR A 794 11.12 5.69 41.71
C THR A 794 11.31 4.18 41.57
N HIS A 795 10.68 3.54 40.58
CA HIS A 795 10.91 2.12 40.30
C HIS A 795 12.31 1.82 39.74
N TYR A 796 12.91 2.77 39.02
CA TYR A 796 14.22 2.63 38.42
C TYR A 796 15.38 2.79 39.43
N VAL A 797 15.22 3.67 40.42
CA VAL A 797 16.20 3.91 41.51
C VAL A 797 16.12 2.79 42.53
#